data_AF-A0A1Y0G428-F1
#
_entry.id   AF-A0A1Y0G428-F1
#
_cell.length_a   1.000
_cell.length_b   1.000
_cell.length_c   1.000
_cell.angle_alpha   90.00
_cell.angle_beta   90.00
_cell.angle_gamma   90.00
#
_symmetry.space_group_name_H-M   'P 1'
#
loop_
_entity.id
_entity.type
_entity.pdbx_description
1 polymer ?
#
loop_
_entity_poly.entity_id
_entity_poly.type
_entity_poly.pdbx_seq_one_letter_code
_entity_poly.pdbx_strand_id
1 'polypeptide(L)'
;MLSIHLERVPLSRSLPNVYFLFLILLTVFLYSMLLTPEAQAARQMEYLDRGVVAIRSGNGVFVGWRMLGDDPAAIGFNVYRNGTRLNNSPITNSTNYFDASGTTGASYTVRAVVNGNETGDSAAGSVWANPYLAVNLQRPTGGTTPDGVAYDYIANDLSVGDLDGDGQYEIVVKWDPSNAKDNSQSGYTGNVFIDAYELSGTRLWRIDLGRNIRAGAHYTQFIVYDLDGDGKAEVAMKTADGTRDGAGVVIGNANADYRNSSGYILSGPEFLTIFNGQTGRAMATTNYVPARGTVSSWGDGYGNRVDRFLAGVAYLDGTRPSLIMSRGYYTRAVVVAWDWRNGQLAQRWTFDSSSSGNSAYAGQGAHSLTIGDVDGDGRDEIVFGAATIDDNGRGLYSTGLGHGDALHLGDFLPSRPGLEVFMVHECPSCYGQHGVEMHDARTGQIIWSNNGGGNDVGRGVTMDVDPRYAGSESWASAGGLHAANGTVISSTKPGSINFAVYWDGDLLRELLNGTTIDKWNYSNNTNSRLLTAYQSGAAQNNGTKATPGLSGDILGDWREEVIWRNESNTQLLIFSTTAVTTHKLRTLMHDSQYRVAIAWQNVAYNQPPHTSYFLGDGMSAQPVPDIYFVGTDPNPPLGGSSSSSSSSSSGAAIANGTYVIEARSSGKVLAVENNSTANGANVVQWEYTGQSNQHWQVTSVGDGYYSIRAEHSNAALDIAGPTSADGANIIQNAYVGDQNQRWAFQSAGDNYYGIISQYSGKAVDVEARSQADGGNILQWTYNAATNQQWSLTPVSGSPTSSITIQENTTGFCSVDGTVDNNNAGFTGSGFANTTNAANQGVNWRISTGSGNYTLTFRFASVDSRPAQLLVNGSVVTSLDFASTGAWTSWGEVSTTINLSSGTHTLRLNATGSSGLANIDSILVSGDSPAAASCSGSVPSSSSSSSSSSSTPANGSVCNWYGTNFPMCVNQVDGWGWENQQSCIGVNTCNSQ
;
A
#
# COMPACT_ATOMS: atom_id res chain seq x y z
N MET A 1 3.11 88.76 28.93
CA MET A 1 3.18 89.12 30.36
C MET A 1 3.41 87.85 31.15
N LEU A 2 4.30 87.85 32.16
CA LEU A 2 4.63 86.76 33.13
C LEU A 2 5.04 85.40 32.47
N SER A 3 6.22 84.80 32.66
CA SER A 3 7.32 84.88 33.63
C SER A 3 7.10 84.26 35.01
N ILE A 4 8.12 83.49 35.44
CA ILE A 4 8.37 82.83 36.77
C ILE A 4 7.58 81.51 36.97
N HIS A 5 8.17 80.34 37.35
CA HIS A 5 9.56 80.00 37.74
C HIS A 5 9.99 78.50 37.48
N LEU A 6 11.27 78.22 37.78
CA LEU A 6 12.04 77.01 38.23
C LEU A 6 11.39 75.59 38.30
N GLU A 7 12.11 74.46 38.23
CA GLU A 7 13.54 74.19 38.57
C GLU A 7 14.16 73.01 37.78
N ARG A 8 15.50 72.82 37.85
CA ARG A 8 16.24 71.72 37.19
C ARG A 8 16.55 70.56 38.15
N VAL A 9 16.47 69.32 37.66
CA VAL A 9 17.25 68.18 38.16
C VAL A 9 17.86 67.44 36.95
N PRO A 10 19.17 67.11 36.95
CA PRO A 10 19.80 66.43 35.82
C PRO A 10 19.76 64.90 35.98
N LEU A 11 19.60 64.18 34.87
CA LEU A 11 19.99 62.77 34.79
C LEU A 11 20.90 62.54 33.59
N SER A 12 22.01 61.86 33.86
CA SER A 12 23.16 61.71 32.99
C SER A 12 23.00 60.59 31.96
N ARG A 13 23.51 60.86 30.76
CA ARG A 13 24.15 59.98 29.76
C ARG A 13 23.92 58.46 29.78
N SER A 14 23.86 57.95 28.54
CA SER A 14 24.14 56.58 28.07
C SER A 14 23.21 55.46 28.53
N LEU A 15 22.35 54.99 27.61
CA LEU A 15 22.18 53.56 27.23
C LEU A 15 21.20 53.35 26.03
N PRO A 16 21.39 53.92 24.81
CA PRO A 16 20.51 53.60 23.67
C PRO A 16 20.89 52.27 22.98
N ASN A 17 22.19 51.95 22.92
CA ASN A 17 22.69 50.92 22.00
C ASN A 17 22.45 49.49 22.46
N VAL A 18 22.32 49.24 23.78
CA VAL A 18 22.13 47.87 24.30
C VAL A 18 20.71 47.39 24.04
N TYR A 19 19.69 48.23 24.26
CA TYR A 19 18.29 47.86 24.01
C TYR A 19 17.99 47.64 22.52
N PHE A 20 18.56 48.45 21.63
CA PHE A 20 18.35 48.27 20.18
C PHE A 20 19.03 47.00 19.65
N LEU A 21 20.24 46.70 20.14
CA LEU A 21 20.94 45.46 19.81
C LEU A 21 20.24 44.23 20.41
N PHE A 22 19.71 44.34 21.63
CA PHE A 22 18.95 43.26 22.27
C PHE A 22 17.61 43.00 21.56
N LEU A 23 16.93 44.04 21.08
CA LEU A 23 15.73 43.89 20.25
C LEU A 23 16.03 43.19 18.92
N ILE A 24 17.09 43.59 18.21
CA ILE A 24 17.53 42.92 16.98
C ILE A 24 17.94 41.47 17.25
N LEU A 25 18.72 41.21 18.31
CA LEU A 25 19.08 39.85 18.71
C LEU A 25 17.85 39.04 19.11
N LEU A 26 16.84 39.63 19.74
CA LEU A 26 15.61 38.94 20.10
C LEU A 26 14.75 38.64 18.86
N THR A 27 14.62 39.55 17.89
CA THR A 27 13.94 39.22 16.62
C THR A 27 14.71 38.20 15.80
N VAL A 28 16.04 38.24 15.74
CA VAL A 28 16.86 37.22 15.07
C VAL A 28 16.75 35.88 15.80
N PHE A 29 16.76 35.86 17.14
CA PHE A 29 16.61 34.64 17.93
C PHE A 29 15.21 34.02 17.79
N LEU A 30 14.15 34.85 17.78
CA LEU A 30 12.78 34.43 17.50
C LEU A 30 12.62 33.95 16.05
N TYR A 31 13.26 34.59 15.06
CA TYR A 31 13.30 34.08 13.68
C TYR A 31 14.03 32.73 13.60
N SER A 32 15.13 32.54 14.33
CA SER A 32 15.84 31.25 14.35
C SER A 32 15.10 30.15 15.12
N MET A 33 14.21 30.50 16.06
CA MET A 33 13.29 29.54 16.70
C MET A 33 12.05 29.23 15.86
N LEU A 34 11.74 30.05 14.85
CA LEU A 34 10.72 29.79 13.82
C LEU A 34 11.30 29.11 12.57
N LEU A 35 12.61 28.81 12.58
CA LEU A 35 13.36 28.15 11.50
C LEU A 35 14.08 26.89 12.01
N THR A 36 13.48 26.19 12.98
CA THR A 36 13.64 24.73 12.99
C THR A 36 12.84 24.21 11.79
N PRO A 37 13.47 23.52 10.82
CA PRO A 37 12.69 22.75 9.85
C PRO A 37 11.73 21.84 10.62
N GLU A 38 10.48 21.73 10.20
CA GLU A 38 9.70 20.55 10.58
C GLU A 38 10.52 19.35 10.13
N ALA A 39 10.73 18.38 11.02
CA ALA A 39 11.46 17.18 10.65
C ALA A 39 10.61 16.48 9.59
N GLN A 40 11.09 16.48 8.35
CA GLN A 40 10.46 15.75 7.25
C GLN A 40 10.20 14.32 7.73
N ALA A 41 8.96 13.90 7.63
CA ALA A 41 8.54 12.59 8.08
C ALA A 41 8.58 11.64 6.89
N ALA A 42 9.10 10.43 7.11
CA ALA A 42 9.27 9.43 6.07
C ALA A 42 7.97 9.17 5.30
N ARG A 43 8.05 9.10 3.97
CA ARG A 43 6.91 8.78 3.10
C ARG A 43 6.63 7.28 3.07
N GLN A 44 5.36 6.91 3.15
CA GLN A 44 4.88 5.56 2.88
C GLN A 44 5.29 5.16 1.45
N MET A 45 5.98 4.06 1.26
CA MET A 45 6.25 3.48 -0.06
C MET A 45 5.94 1.98 -0.05
N GLU A 46 5.75 1.42 -1.24
CA GLU A 46 5.53 -0.02 -1.43
C GLU A 46 6.74 -0.82 -0.95
N TYR A 47 6.51 -1.95 -0.28
CA TYR A 47 7.54 -2.98 -0.20
C TYR A 47 7.75 -3.54 -1.62
N LEU A 48 9.00 -3.69 -2.03
CA LEU A 48 9.35 -4.27 -3.33
C LEU A 48 10.37 -5.40 -3.18
N ASP A 49 10.16 -6.46 -3.94
CA ASP A 49 11.10 -7.56 -4.05
C ASP A 49 12.37 -7.12 -4.83
N ARG A 50 13.30 -8.04 -5.09
CA ARG A 50 14.52 -7.71 -5.85
C ARG A 50 14.30 -7.55 -7.35
N GLY A 51 13.10 -7.83 -7.87
CA GLY A 51 12.73 -7.58 -9.27
C GLY A 51 13.65 -8.26 -10.28
N VAL A 52 14.16 -9.45 -9.96
CA VAL A 52 15.29 -10.05 -10.71
C VAL A 52 14.88 -10.37 -12.15
N VAL A 53 15.37 -9.55 -13.08
CA VAL A 53 15.18 -9.75 -14.52
C VAL A 53 16.38 -10.49 -15.09
N ALA A 54 16.14 -11.50 -15.93
CA ALA A 54 17.18 -12.26 -16.61
C ALA A 54 16.82 -12.40 -18.09
N ILE A 55 17.66 -11.90 -19.01
CA ILE A 55 17.32 -11.73 -20.43
C ILE A 55 18.43 -12.30 -21.30
N ARG A 56 18.07 -13.07 -22.33
CA ARG A 56 19.04 -13.57 -23.31
C ARG A 56 19.63 -12.41 -24.11
N SER A 57 20.95 -12.21 -24.01
CA SER A 57 21.66 -11.17 -24.77
C SER A 57 22.92 -11.76 -25.43
N GLY A 58 22.89 -11.81 -26.77
CA GLY A 58 23.92 -12.46 -27.58
C GLY A 58 24.16 -13.92 -27.16
N ASN A 59 25.41 -14.21 -26.78
CA ASN A 59 25.82 -15.54 -26.31
C ASN A 59 25.65 -15.76 -24.79
N GLY A 60 25.31 -14.73 -24.02
CA GLY A 60 25.16 -14.78 -22.56
C GLY A 60 23.76 -14.41 -22.07
N VAL A 61 23.65 -14.12 -20.77
CA VAL A 61 22.44 -13.63 -20.12
C VAL A 61 22.77 -12.33 -19.40
N PHE A 62 22.02 -11.28 -19.67
CA PHE A 62 21.99 -10.08 -18.85
C PHE A 62 21.09 -10.36 -17.64
N VAL A 63 21.52 -9.94 -16.45
CA VAL A 63 20.75 -10.04 -15.19
C VAL A 63 20.73 -8.64 -14.57
N GLY A 64 19.56 -8.16 -14.14
CA GLY A 64 19.38 -6.90 -13.41
C GLY A 64 18.51 -7.11 -12.18
N TRP A 65 18.64 -6.26 -11.16
CA TRP A 65 17.86 -6.31 -9.92
C TRP A 65 17.81 -4.96 -9.20
N ARG A 66 16.82 -4.78 -8.32
CA ARG A 66 16.61 -3.53 -7.60
C ARG A 66 17.63 -3.36 -6.47
N MET A 67 18.23 -2.17 -6.39
CA MET A 67 18.67 -1.62 -5.11
C MET A 67 17.45 -0.93 -4.49
N LEU A 68 17.04 -1.37 -3.31
CA LEU A 68 15.84 -0.87 -2.62
C LEU A 68 16.11 0.50 -1.99
N GLY A 69 15.08 1.12 -1.39
CA GLY A 69 15.17 2.50 -0.88
C GLY A 69 15.96 2.58 0.43
N ASP A 70 15.78 1.57 1.28
CA ASP A 70 16.39 1.38 2.60
C ASP A 70 17.77 0.70 2.55
N ASP A 71 18.11 0.00 1.45
CA ASP A 71 19.40 -0.65 1.25
C ASP A 71 20.57 0.29 1.63
N PRO A 72 21.54 -0.13 2.45
CA PRO A 72 22.69 0.72 2.77
C PRO A 72 23.48 1.11 1.50
N ALA A 73 23.97 2.34 1.36
CA ALA A 73 24.71 2.77 0.17
C ALA A 73 25.93 1.89 -0.17
N ALA A 74 26.56 1.33 0.87
CA ALA A 74 27.70 0.41 0.78
C ALA A 74 27.32 -1.06 0.46
N ILE A 75 26.04 -1.36 0.22
CA ILE A 75 25.57 -2.71 -0.12
C ILE A 75 26.29 -3.26 -1.35
N GLY A 76 26.65 -4.54 -1.27
CA GLY A 76 27.09 -5.35 -2.40
C GLY A 76 26.11 -6.47 -2.73
N PHE A 77 26.29 -7.14 -3.85
CA PHE A 77 25.42 -8.22 -4.29
C PHE A 77 26.19 -9.43 -4.82
N ASN A 78 25.64 -10.63 -4.62
CA ASN A 78 26.12 -11.85 -5.24
C ASN A 78 25.03 -12.43 -6.14
N VAL A 79 25.43 -12.86 -7.34
CA VAL A 79 24.54 -13.42 -8.36
C VAL A 79 24.76 -14.92 -8.43
N TYR A 80 23.68 -15.68 -8.37
CA TYR A 80 23.68 -17.13 -8.42
C TYR A 80 22.94 -17.60 -9.66
N ARG A 81 23.49 -18.61 -10.36
CA ARG A 81 22.83 -19.34 -11.44
C ARG A 81 22.57 -20.76 -10.98
N ASN A 82 21.30 -21.17 -10.93
CA ASN A 82 20.89 -22.51 -10.47
C ASN A 82 21.56 -22.88 -9.12
N GLY A 83 21.57 -21.93 -8.17
CA GLY A 83 22.21 -22.08 -6.85
C GLY A 83 23.74 -22.01 -6.82
N THR A 84 24.42 -21.76 -7.95
CA THR A 84 25.90 -21.59 -8.01
C THR A 84 26.28 -20.13 -8.17
N ARG A 85 27.04 -19.58 -7.21
CA ARG A 85 27.55 -18.19 -7.26
C ARG A 85 28.45 -17.96 -8.48
N LEU A 86 28.28 -16.82 -9.16
CA LEU A 86 29.02 -16.45 -10.37
C LEU A 86 30.18 -15.48 -10.13
N ASN A 87 30.01 -14.54 -9.21
CA ASN A 87 30.95 -13.46 -8.95
C ASN A 87 31.90 -13.78 -7.77
N ASN A 88 33.20 -13.60 -7.96
CA ASN A 88 34.23 -13.91 -6.94
C ASN A 88 34.20 -12.97 -5.71
N SER A 89 33.70 -11.74 -5.89
CA SER A 89 33.57 -10.71 -4.85
C SER A 89 32.24 -9.98 -5.04
N PRO A 90 31.59 -9.47 -3.97
CA PRO A 90 30.32 -8.76 -4.08
C PRO A 90 30.38 -7.60 -5.08
N ILE A 91 29.37 -7.49 -5.93
CA ILE A 91 29.19 -6.40 -6.90
C ILE A 91 28.69 -5.18 -6.14
N THR A 92 29.45 -4.09 -6.14
CA THR A 92 29.16 -2.89 -5.33
C THR A 92 28.94 -1.62 -6.14
N ASN A 93 29.14 -1.69 -7.47
CA ASN A 93 29.15 -0.57 -8.41
C ASN A 93 28.04 -0.61 -9.48
N SER A 94 27.22 -1.67 -9.51
CA SER A 94 25.96 -1.72 -10.28
C SER A 94 25.00 -2.69 -9.59
N THR A 95 23.75 -2.75 -10.06
CA THR A 95 22.82 -3.85 -9.75
C THR A 95 22.47 -4.66 -10.99
N ASN A 96 23.50 -4.94 -11.80
CA ASN A 96 23.42 -5.81 -12.95
C ASN A 96 24.65 -6.70 -13.11
N TYR A 97 24.53 -7.73 -13.95
CA TYR A 97 25.60 -8.67 -14.26
C TYR A 97 25.40 -9.29 -15.64
N PHE A 98 26.49 -9.55 -16.37
CA PHE A 98 26.45 -10.29 -17.63
C PHE A 98 27.11 -11.66 -17.48
N ASP A 99 26.29 -12.72 -17.48
CA ASP A 99 26.76 -14.10 -17.47
C ASP A 99 26.99 -14.62 -18.89
N ALA A 100 28.25 -14.56 -19.32
CA ALA A 100 28.69 -15.07 -20.63
C ALA A 100 28.49 -16.59 -20.83
N SER A 101 28.23 -17.36 -19.75
CA SER A 101 27.93 -18.80 -19.80
C SER A 101 26.46 -19.13 -19.56
N GLY A 102 25.60 -18.11 -19.39
CA GLY A 102 24.17 -18.28 -19.18
C GLY A 102 23.46 -18.88 -20.38
N THR A 103 22.35 -19.57 -20.14
CA THR A 103 21.49 -20.16 -21.18
C THR A 103 20.02 -19.90 -20.86
N THR A 104 19.11 -20.10 -21.82
CA THR A 104 17.66 -19.90 -21.63
C THR A 104 17.01 -20.91 -20.67
N GLY A 105 17.71 -21.99 -20.30
CA GLY A 105 17.26 -22.95 -19.27
C GLY A 105 17.83 -22.68 -17.87
N ALA A 106 18.46 -21.52 -17.67
CA ALA A 106 18.97 -21.10 -16.37
C ALA A 106 17.92 -20.30 -15.57
N SER A 107 18.11 -20.28 -14.25
CA SER A 107 17.37 -19.44 -13.31
C SER A 107 18.38 -18.72 -12.42
N TYR A 108 18.08 -17.46 -12.08
CA TYR A 108 18.99 -16.57 -11.35
C TYR A 108 18.37 -16.08 -10.05
N THR A 109 19.15 -16.12 -8.97
CA THR A 109 18.83 -15.44 -7.71
C THR A 109 19.93 -14.46 -7.38
N VAL A 110 19.58 -13.42 -6.63
CA VAL A 110 20.49 -12.41 -6.11
C VAL A 110 20.44 -12.44 -4.59
N ARG A 111 21.60 -12.29 -3.96
CA ARG A 111 21.71 -12.11 -2.50
C ARG A 111 22.39 -10.79 -2.21
N ALA A 112 21.80 -10.02 -1.31
CA ALA A 112 22.43 -8.82 -0.78
C ALA A 112 23.61 -9.19 0.12
N VAL A 113 24.60 -8.30 0.20
CA VAL A 113 25.76 -8.40 1.07
C VAL A 113 25.86 -7.13 1.89
N VAL A 114 25.45 -7.21 3.15
CA VAL A 114 25.36 -6.10 4.09
C VAL A 114 26.37 -6.33 5.21
N ASN A 115 27.26 -5.36 5.43
CA ASN A 115 28.34 -5.44 6.43
C ASN A 115 29.21 -6.73 6.31
N GLY A 116 29.35 -7.26 5.09
CA GLY A 116 30.09 -8.49 4.79
C GLY A 116 29.31 -9.79 4.92
N ASN A 117 28.08 -9.76 5.45
CA ASN A 117 27.19 -10.92 5.57
C ASN A 117 26.26 -11.01 4.37
N GLU A 118 26.02 -12.23 3.86
CA GLU A 118 25.11 -12.49 2.75
C GLU A 118 23.69 -12.79 3.26
N THR A 119 22.67 -12.25 2.59
CA THR A 119 21.24 -12.50 2.90
C THR A 119 20.72 -13.81 2.30
N GLY A 120 19.44 -14.11 2.50
CA GLY A 120 18.73 -15.14 1.73
C GLY A 120 18.67 -14.83 0.23
N ASP A 121 18.29 -15.84 -0.55
CA ASP A 121 18.00 -15.72 -1.98
C ASP A 121 16.77 -14.84 -2.23
N SER A 122 16.85 -14.00 -3.26
CA SER A 122 15.68 -13.35 -3.87
C SER A 122 14.71 -14.38 -4.47
N ALA A 123 13.51 -13.91 -4.86
CA ALA A 123 12.72 -14.56 -5.90
C ALA A 123 13.59 -14.83 -7.16
N ALA A 124 13.29 -15.91 -7.87
CA ALA A 124 14.17 -16.45 -8.90
C ALA A 124 13.76 -16.01 -10.32
N GLY A 125 14.59 -15.18 -10.95
CA GLY A 125 14.41 -14.74 -12.34
C GLY A 125 14.62 -15.87 -13.34
N SER A 126 13.59 -16.20 -14.12
CA SER A 126 13.69 -17.12 -15.26
C SER A 126 14.14 -16.39 -16.52
N VAL A 127 15.00 -16.99 -17.33
CA VAL A 127 15.58 -16.30 -18.50
C VAL A 127 14.57 -16.08 -19.62
N TRP A 128 14.31 -14.82 -19.94
CA TRP A 128 13.53 -14.40 -21.09
C TRP A 128 14.31 -14.72 -22.38
N ALA A 129 13.70 -15.50 -23.27
CA ALA A 129 14.31 -15.86 -24.55
C ALA A 129 14.27 -14.72 -25.58
N ASN A 130 13.37 -13.75 -25.38
CA ASN A 130 13.18 -12.53 -26.16
C ASN A 130 13.66 -11.31 -25.35
N PRO A 131 13.87 -10.13 -25.95
CA PRO A 131 14.12 -8.88 -25.24
C PRO A 131 12.90 -8.32 -24.48
N TYR A 132 11.86 -9.14 -24.31
CA TYR A 132 10.63 -8.79 -23.60
C TYR A 132 9.99 -10.00 -22.92
N LEU A 133 9.26 -9.75 -21.84
CA LEU A 133 8.27 -10.68 -21.27
C LEU A 133 6.93 -10.48 -21.98
N ALA A 134 6.23 -11.57 -22.29
CA ALA A 134 4.91 -11.53 -22.93
C ALA A 134 3.82 -11.93 -21.92
N VAL A 135 3.00 -10.97 -21.50
CA VAL A 135 1.85 -11.19 -20.60
C VAL A 135 0.62 -11.43 -21.47
N ASN A 136 0.01 -12.62 -21.37
CA ASN A 136 -1.14 -12.98 -22.21
C ASN A 136 -2.43 -12.31 -21.72
N LEU A 137 -3.12 -11.59 -22.63
CA LEU A 137 -4.33 -10.84 -22.33
C LEU A 137 -5.60 -11.59 -22.74
N GLN A 138 -6.64 -11.43 -21.92
CA GLN A 138 -7.97 -11.98 -22.15
C GLN A 138 -8.87 -10.93 -22.83
N ARG A 139 -8.51 -10.59 -24.08
CA ARG A 139 -9.13 -9.52 -24.89
C ARG A 139 -10.67 -9.55 -24.80
N PRO A 140 -11.34 -8.45 -24.40
CA PRO A 140 -12.80 -8.38 -24.41
C PRO A 140 -13.34 -8.55 -25.82
N THR A 141 -14.49 -9.21 -25.96
CA THR A 141 -15.20 -9.30 -27.24
C THR A 141 -15.74 -7.92 -27.63
N GLY A 142 -15.55 -7.53 -28.89
CA GLY A 142 -16.18 -6.35 -29.48
C GLY A 142 -17.72 -6.38 -29.44
N GLY A 143 -18.34 -5.27 -29.83
CA GLY A 143 -19.79 -5.10 -29.76
C GLY A 143 -20.33 -4.11 -30.78
N THR A 144 -21.60 -3.73 -30.60
CA THR A 144 -22.30 -2.76 -31.46
C THR A 144 -23.00 -1.72 -30.59
N THR A 145 -22.84 -0.44 -30.91
CA THR A 145 -23.52 0.67 -30.20
C THR A 145 -24.99 0.81 -30.60
N PRO A 146 -25.81 1.58 -29.86
CA PRO A 146 -27.25 1.74 -30.15
C PRO A 146 -27.58 2.30 -31.54
N ASP A 147 -26.65 3.01 -32.17
CA ASP A 147 -26.74 3.53 -33.55
C ASP A 147 -26.23 2.54 -34.62
N GLY A 148 -25.90 1.31 -34.24
CA GLY A 148 -25.50 0.24 -35.16
C GLY A 148 -24.01 0.20 -35.52
N VAL A 149 -23.17 1.04 -34.90
CA VAL A 149 -21.73 1.07 -35.19
C VAL A 149 -21.01 -0.07 -34.43
N ALA A 150 -20.37 -0.95 -35.19
CA ALA A 150 -19.53 -2.01 -34.62
C ALA A 150 -18.20 -1.46 -34.09
N TYR A 151 -17.68 -2.06 -33.02
CA TYR A 151 -16.39 -1.74 -32.42
C TYR A 151 -15.72 -2.99 -31.83
N ASP A 152 -14.41 -2.92 -31.63
CA ASP A 152 -13.57 -3.97 -31.05
C ASP A 152 -12.61 -3.36 -30.01
N TYR A 153 -11.86 -4.14 -29.24
CA TYR A 153 -11.08 -3.61 -28.09
C TYR A 153 -9.57 -3.50 -28.32
N ILE A 154 -9.01 -2.41 -27.81
CA ILE A 154 -7.58 -2.07 -27.83
C ILE A 154 -7.06 -2.09 -26.39
N ALA A 155 -5.96 -2.79 -26.13
CA ALA A 155 -5.26 -2.71 -24.84
C ALA A 155 -4.52 -1.37 -24.78
N ASN A 156 -4.94 -0.49 -23.89
CA ASN A 156 -4.65 0.94 -23.96
C ASN A 156 -3.71 1.38 -22.83
N ASP A 157 -3.96 2.51 -22.16
CA ASP A 157 -3.12 2.98 -21.06
C ASP A 157 -3.12 1.99 -19.89
N LEU A 158 -1.98 1.92 -19.20
CA LEU A 158 -1.75 1.02 -18.09
C LEU A 158 -1.37 1.80 -16.82
N SER A 159 -1.43 1.15 -15.67
CA SER A 159 -0.72 1.57 -14.45
C SER A 159 -0.32 0.31 -13.67
N VAL A 160 0.45 0.48 -12.60
CA VAL A 160 1.00 -0.61 -11.77
C VAL A 160 0.82 -0.34 -10.28
N GLY A 161 0.73 -1.42 -9.52
CA GLY A 161 0.75 -1.46 -8.07
C GLY A 161 0.86 -2.91 -7.63
N ASP A 162 1.44 -3.16 -6.46
CA ASP A 162 1.41 -4.47 -5.82
C ASP A 162 -0.01 -4.69 -5.28
N LEU A 163 -0.81 -5.52 -5.95
CA LEU A 163 -2.24 -5.65 -5.62
C LEU A 163 -2.50 -6.70 -4.55
N ASP A 164 -1.52 -7.53 -4.19
CA ASP A 164 -1.67 -8.58 -3.18
C ASP A 164 -0.60 -8.66 -2.07
N GLY A 165 0.42 -7.80 -2.11
CA GLY A 165 1.41 -7.58 -1.06
C GLY A 165 2.62 -8.52 -1.15
N ASP A 166 2.97 -9.04 -2.32
CA ASP A 166 4.11 -9.95 -2.51
C ASP A 166 5.45 -9.25 -2.87
N GLY A 167 5.41 -7.96 -3.19
CA GLY A 167 6.53 -7.12 -3.60
C GLY A 167 6.77 -7.05 -5.12
N GLN A 168 5.90 -7.64 -5.94
CA GLN A 168 5.90 -7.51 -7.40
C GLN A 168 4.75 -6.60 -7.87
N TYR A 169 4.83 -6.13 -9.11
CA TYR A 169 3.80 -5.28 -9.70
C TYR A 169 2.83 -6.08 -10.58
N GLU A 170 1.54 -6.01 -10.27
CA GLU A 170 0.50 -6.30 -11.26
C GLU A 170 0.35 -5.13 -12.23
N ILE A 171 -0.14 -5.45 -13.43
CA ILE A 171 -0.48 -4.48 -14.46
C ILE A 171 -1.99 -4.29 -14.49
N VAL A 172 -2.43 -3.07 -14.22
CA VAL A 172 -3.82 -2.64 -14.41
C VAL A 172 -4.00 -2.10 -15.83
N VAL A 173 -4.89 -2.72 -16.60
CA VAL A 173 -5.04 -2.53 -18.05
C VAL A 173 -6.36 -1.83 -18.37
N LYS A 174 -6.34 -0.63 -18.95
CA LYS A 174 -7.51 -0.03 -19.58
C LYS A 174 -7.74 -0.63 -20.97
N TRP A 175 -8.96 -1.10 -21.22
CA TRP A 175 -9.41 -1.49 -22.55
C TRP A 175 -10.27 -0.39 -23.14
N ASP A 176 -9.78 0.22 -24.21
CA ASP A 176 -10.48 1.27 -24.94
C ASP A 176 -11.16 0.63 -26.18
N PRO A 177 -12.47 0.83 -26.40
CA PRO A 177 -13.14 0.39 -27.61
C PRO A 177 -12.67 1.22 -28.80
N SER A 178 -12.55 0.61 -29.98
CA SER A 178 -12.07 1.22 -31.22
C SER A 178 -12.93 2.39 -31.75
N ASN A 179 -14.05 2.68 -31.09
CA ASN A 179 -14.93 3.81 -31.34
C ASN A 179 -14.95 4.82 -30.19
N ALA A 180 -13.93 4.87 -29.33
CA ALA A 180 -13.71 5.94 -28.35
C ALA A 180 -13.67 7.34 -29.02
N LYS A 181 -13.76 8.40 -28.19
CA LYS A 181 -13.98 9.78 -28.65
C LYS A 181 -13.13 10.77 -27.87
N ASP A 182 -12.63 11.80 -28.55
CA ASP A 182 -12.33 13.06 -27.87
C ASP A 182 -13.65 13.77 -27.51
N ASN A 183 -13.61 14.62 -26.49
CA ASN A 183 -14.77 15.37 -25.99
C ASN A 183 -15.38 16.34 -26.99
N SER A 184 -14.66 16.74 -28.05
CA SER A 184 -15.21 17.52 -29.17
C SER A 184 -16.10 16.69 -30.11
N GLN A 185 -16.01 15.35 -30.05
CA GLN A 185 -16.60 14.44 -31.03
C GLN A 185 -17.87 13.78 -30.48
N SER A 186 -18.99 13.94 -31.20
CA SER A 186 -20.21 13.17 -30.94
C SER A 186 -20.09 11.71 -31.42
N GLY A 187 -20.94 10.85 -30.88
CA GLY A 187 -21.07 9.43 -31.21
C GLY A 187 -21.10 8.58 -29.93
N TYR A 188 -21.78 7.44 -30.00
CA TYR A 188 -21.71 6.45 -28.93
C TYR A 188 -20.31 5.82 -28.88
N THR A 189 -19.94 5.31 -27.71
CA THR A 189 -18.76 4.47 -27.51
C THR A 189 -19.19 3.08 -27.03
N GLY A 190 -18.31 2.09 -27.16
CA GLY A 190 -18.35 0.91 -26.31
C GLY A 190 -18.17 1.24 -24.83
N ASN A 191 -18.31 0.23 -23.97
CA ASN A 191 -17.94 0.36 -22.56
C ASN A 191 -16.41 0.48 -22.44
N VAL A 192 -15.92 0.97 -21.31
CA VAL A 192 -14.51 0.85 -20.90
C VAL A 192 -14.41 -0.33 -19.93
N PHE A 193 -13.45 -1.22 -20.13
CA PHE A 193 -13.10 -2.24 -19.14
C PHE A 193 -11.76 -1.92 -18.49
N ILE A 194 -11.62 -2.26 -17.21
CA ILE A 194 -10.34 -2.27 -16.50
C ILE A 194 -10.08 -3.70 -16.05
N ASP A 195 -8.93 -4.27 -16.36
CA ASP A 195 -8.46 -5.56 -15.85
C ASP A 195 -7.27 -5.36 -14.92
N ALA A 196 -6.98 -6.36 -14.07
CA ALA A 196 -5.66 -6.53 -13.47
C ALA A 196 -5.03 -7.87 -13.89
N TYR A 197 -3.73 -7.87 -14.15
CA TYR A 197 -2.94 -9.05 -14.51
C TYR A 197 -1.65 -9.14 -13.70
N GLU A 198 -1.37 -10.34 -13.17
CA GLU A 198 -0.02 -10.73 -12.78
C GLU A 198 0.91 -10.73 -14.01
N LEU A 199 2.23 -10.59 -13.79
CA LEU A 199 3.26 -10.76 -14.82
C LEU A 199 3.25 -12.17 -15.47
N SER A 200 2.63 -13.15 -14.80
CA SER A 200 2.40 -14.51 -15.30
C SER A 200 1.39 -14.58 -16.46
N GLY A 201 0.53 -13.57 -16.63
CA GLY A 201 -0.64 -13.60 -17.51
C GLY A 201 -1.94 -14.10 -16.85
N THR A 202 -1.94 -14.40 -15.55
CA THR A 202 -3.18 -14.59 -14.78
C THR A 202 -3.94 -13.27 -14.75
N ARG A 203 -5.20 -13.25 -15.22
CA ARG A 203 -6.10 -12.12 -14.98
C ARG A 203 -6.79 -12.30 -13.64
N LEU A 204 -6.57 -11.39 -12.71
CA LEU A 204 -7.22 -11.40 -11.39
C LEU A 204 -8.72 -11.09 -11.53
N TRP A 205 -9.08 -10.04 -12.25
CA TRP A 205 -10.47 -9.57 -12.40
C TRP A 205 -10.70 -8.69 -13.63
N ARG A 206 -11.97 -8.32 -13.87
CA ARG A 206 -12.41 -7.29 -14.83
C ARG A 206 -13.51 -6.43 -14.22
N ILE A 207 -13.32 -5.11 -14.20
CA ILE A 207 -14.35 -4.10 -13.96
C ILE A 207 -14.93 -3.67 -15.32
N ASP A 208 -16.25 -3.58 -15.42
CA ASP A 208 -16.97 -3.01 -16.57
C ASP A 208 -17.55 -1.65 -16.15
N LEU A 209 -17.00 -0.55 -16.64
CA LEU A 209 -17.49 0.79 -16.26
C LEU A 209 -18.90 1.08 -16.78
N GLY A 210 -19.41 0.26 -17.70
CA GLY A 210 -20.78 0.32 -18.17
C GLY A 210 -21.04 1.49 -19.11
N ARG A 211 -22.27 1.55 -19.61
CA ARG A 211 -22.69 2.50 -20.64
C ARG A 211 -22.66 3.98 -20.22
N ASN A 212 -22.62 4.26 -18.92
CA ASN A 212 -22.72 5.61 -18.37
C ASN A 212 -21.34 6.26 -18.13
N ILE A 213 -20.25 5.56 -18.46
CA ILE A 213 -18.91 6.12 -18.62
C ILE A 213 -18.55 6.08 -20.12
N ARG A 214 -18.14 7.22 -20.66
CA ARG A 214 -17.79 7.36 -22.09
C ARG A 214 -16.32 6.97 -22.29
N ALA A 215 -16.01 6.33 -23.41
CA ALA A 215 -14.63 5.94 -23.72
C ALA A 215 -13.84 7.06 -24.43
N GLY A 216 -12.56 7.17 -24.10
CA GLY A 216 -11.63 8.17 -24.62
C GLY A 216 -10.70 8.74 -23.55
N ALA A 217 -9.58 9.31 -23.99
CA ALA A 217 -8.46 9.76 -23.15
C ALA A 217 -8.88 10.63 -21.94
N HIS A 218 -9.82 11.55 -22.12
CA HIS A 218 -10.13 12.58 -21.11
C HIS A 218 -11.21 12.16 -20.10
N TYR A 219 -11.76 10.94 -20.22
CA TYR A 219 -12.85 10.44 -19.37
C TYR A 219 -12.36 9.65 -18.15
N THR A 220 -11.96 8.38 -18.35
CA THR A 220 -11.54 7.49 -17.27
C THR A 220 -10.07 7.70 -16.95
N GLN A 221 -9.85 8.42 -15.85
CA GLN A 221 -8.57 8.51 -15.17
C GLN A 221 -8.63 7.53 -13.99
N PHE A 222 -7.74 6.53 -13.98
CA PHE A 222 -7.73 5.47 -12.96
C PHE A 222 -6.40 5.51 -12.20
N ILE A 223 -6.44 5.55 -10.88
CA ILE A 223 -5.25 5.61 -10.04
C ILE A 223 -5.04 4.25 -9.41
N VAL A 224 -3.79 3.78 -9.41
CA VAL A 224 -3.37 2.52 -8.78
C VAL A 224 -2.29 2.84 -7.76
N TYR A 225 -2.60 2.62 -6.49
CA TYR A 225 -1.74 2.99 -5.37
C TYR A 225 -2.24 2.36 -4.07
N ASP A 226 -1.34 2.02 -3.15
CA ASP A 226 -1.71 1.70 -1.76
C ASP A 226 -2.09 3.00 -1.04
N LEU A 227 -3.38 3.32 -1.06
CA LEU A 227 -3.88 4.56 -0.48
C LEU A 227 -4.02 4.43 1.04
N ASP A 228 -4.47 3.29 1.60
CA ASP A 228 -4.67 3.16 3.06
C ASP A 228 -3.51 2.56 3.87
N GLY A 229 -2.41 2.18 3.23
CA GLY A 229 -1.17 1.75 3.86
C GLY A 229 -1.23 0.35 4.46
N ASP A 230 -2.04 -0.55 3.91
CA ASP A 230 -2.07 -1.96 4.32
C ASP A 230 -0.99 -2.83 3.64
N GLY A 231 -0.26 -2.26 2.66
CA GLY A 231 0.72 -2.95 1.83
C GLY A 231 0.17 -3.46 0.50
N LYS A 232 -1.06 -3.09 0.10
CA LYS A 232 -1.69 -3.51 -1.16
C LYS A 232 -2.33 -2.32 -1.87
N ALA A 233 -2.04 -2.17 -3.15
CA ALA A 233 -2.59 -1.09 -3.94
C ALA A 233 -4.09 -1.26 -4.22
N GLU A 234 -4.87 -0.20 -4.02
CA GLU A 234 -6.23 -0.08 -4.55
C GLU A 234 -6.25 0.41 -5.99
N VAL A 235 -7.42 0.32 -6.61
CA VAL A 235 -7.73 1.03 -7.85
C VAL A 235 -8.86 2.04 -7.61
N ALA A 236 -8.60 3.33 -7.87
CA ALA A 236 -9.57 4.41 -7.66
C ALA A 236 -9.93 5.10 -8.98
N MET A 237 -11.22 5.26 -9.29
CA MET A 237 -11.65 5.97 -10.50
C MET A 237 -13.10 6.49 -10.45
N LYS A 238 -13.44 7.32 -11.44
CA LYS A 238 -14.82 7.77 -11.69
C LYS A 238 -15.69 6.63 -12.23
N THR A 239 -16.84 6.40 -11.61
CA THR A 239 -17.82 5.35 -11.95
C THR A 239 -19.22 5.96 -12.13
N ALA A 240 -20.20 5.14 -12.51
CA ALA A 240 -21.58 5.58 -12.73
C ALA A 240 -22.58 4.45 -12.44
N ASP A 241 -23.88 4.78 -12.48
CA ASP A 241 -24.94 3.77 -12.47
C ASP A 241 -24.70 2.71 -13.56
N GLY A 242 -24.68 1.44 -13.18
CA GLY A 242 -24.47 0.32 -14.10
C GLY A 242 -23.01 -0.07 -14.34
N THR A 243 -22.04 0.58 -13.70
CA THR A 243 -20.69 0.03 -13.52
C THR A 243 -20.77 -1.30 -12.78
N ARG A 244 -19.97 -2.29 -13.16
CA ARG A 244 -19.83 -3.60 -12.50
C ARG A 244 -18.42 -3.80 -11.99
N ASP A 245 -18.30 -4.18 -10.73
CA ASP A 245 -17.01 -4.48 -10.10
C ASP A 245 -16.44 -5.84 -10.55
N GLY A 246 -15.25 -6.20 -10.06
CA GLY A 246 -14.56 -7.45 -10.36
C GLY A 246 -15.31 -8.73 -9.94
N ALA A 247 -16.30 -8.62 -9.05
CA ALA A 247 -17.21 -9.71 -8.69
C ALA A 247 -18.55 -9.67 -9.47
N GLY A 248 -18.71 -8.72 -10.38
CA GLY A 248 -19.92 -8.52 -11.19
C GLY A 248 -21.04 -7.75 -10.47
N VAL A 249 -20.78 -7.24 -9.25
CA VAL A 249 -21.74 -6.44 -8.46
C VAL A 249 -21.93 -5.09 -9.13
N VAL A 250 -23.19 -4.67 -9.28
CA VAL A 250 -23.51 -3.40 -9.92
C VAL A 250 -23.47 -2.25 -8.93
N ILE A 251 -22.77 -1.18 -9.30
CA ILE A 251 -22.82 0.12 -8.63
C ILE A 251 -24.05 0.88 -9.13
N GLY A 252 -24.88 1.33 -8.18
CA GLY A 252 -26.07 2.12 -8.48
C GLY A 252 -27.13 1.36 -9.30
N ASN A 253 -27.80 2.05 -10.23
CA ASN A 253 -28.91 1.52 -11.02
C ASN A 253 -28.44 0.80 -12.30
N ALA A 254 -28.47 -0.54 -12.28
CA ALA A 254 -28.13 -1.41 -13.41
C ALA A 254 -28.84 -1.11 -14.74
N ASN A 255 -30.02 -0.47 -14.70
CA ASN A 255 -30.85 -0.22 -15.87
C ASN A 255 -30.80 1.23 -16.35
N ALA A 256 -30.07 2.12 -15.67
CA ALA A 256 -30.00 3.52 -16.06
C ALA A 256 -29.21 3.70 -17.38
N ASP A 257 -29.69 4.58 -18.24
CA ASP A 257 -29.03 4.95 -19.49
C ASP A 257 -29.13 6.47 -19.66
N TYR A 258 -28.04 7.16 -19.33
CA TYR A 258 -27.95 8.63 -19.36
C TYR A 258 -27.27 9.15 -20.63
N ARG A 259 -27.01 8.26 -21.60
CA ARG A 259 -26.47 8.61 -22.91
C ARG A 259 -27.52 9.39 -23.71
N ASN A 260 -27.17 10.59 -24.14
CA ASN A 260 -27.99 11.34 -25.09
C ASN A 260 -27.85 10.77 -26.51
N SER A 261 -28.65 11.27 -27.45
CA SER A 261 -28.63 10.83 -28.87
C SER A 261 -27.30 11.09 -29.59
N SER A 262 -26.40 11.89 -29.01
CA SER A 262 -25.04 12.16 -29.49
C SER A 262 -23.98 11.36 -28.72
N GLY A 263 -24.39 10.42 -27.87
CA GLY A 263 -23.51 9.51 -27.13
C GLY A 263 -22.75 10.13 -25.95
N TYR A 264 -23.11 11.33 -25.49
CA TYR A 264 -22.54 11.95 -24.29
C TYR A 264 -23.38 11.64 -23.04
N ILE A 265 -22.74 11.63 -21.86
CA ILE A 265 -23.38 11.36 -20.56
C ILE A 265 -23.38 12.62 -19.69
N LEU A 266 -24.27 13.54 -20.05
CA LEU A 266 -24.36 14.89 -19.46
C LEU A 266 -25.43 15.02 -18.37
N SER A 267 -25.97 13.89 -17.89
CA SER A 267 -26.99 13.80 -16.85
C SER A 267 -26.79 12.54 -16.00
N GLY A 268 -27.65 12.35 -15.00
CA GLY A 268 -27.55 11.23 -14.06
C GLY A 268 -26.46 11.39 -12.98
N PRO A 269 -26.46 10.51 -11.97
CA PRO A 269 -25.41 10.46 -10.96
C PRO A 269 -24.03 10.22 -11.56
N GLU A 270 -23.02 10.66 -10.83
CA GLU A 270 -21.62 10.37 -11.09
C GLU A 270 -20.99 9.97 -9.77
N PHE A 271 -20.13 8.96 -9.78
CA PHE A 271 -19.58 8.38 -8.56
C PHE A 271 -18.04 8.38 -8.60
N LEU A 272 -17.44 8.38 -7.41
CA LEU A 272 -16.03 8.02 -7.18
C LEU A 272 -16.04 6.70 -6.41
N THR A 273 -15.30 5.70 -6.87
CA THR A 273 -15.21 4.39 -6.24
C THR A 273 -13.76 4.00 -5.98
N ILE A 274 -13.50 3.49 -4.79
CA ILE A 274 -12.28 2.74 -4.45
C ILE A 274 -12.59 1.25 -4.63
N PHE A 275 -11.76 0.57 -5.41
CA PHE A 275 -11.83 -0.87 -5.65
C PHE A 275 -10.62 -1.56 -4.98
N ASN A 276 -10.86 -2.70 -4.34
CA ASN A 276 -9.80 -3.55 -3.80
C ASN A 276 -8.89 -4.06 -4.93
N GLY A 277 -7.57 -3.89 -4.79
CA GLY A 277 -6.60 -4.28 -5.82
C GLY A 277 -6.66 -5.74 -6.22
N GLN A 278 -6.62 -6.66 -5.26
CA GLN A 278 -6.56 -8.10 -5.54
C GLN A 278 -7.83 -8.65 -6.22
N THR A 279 -9.00 -8.08 -5.92
CA THR A 279 -10.30 -8.66 -6.34
C THR A 279 -11.14 -7.79 -7.27
N GLY A 280 -10.77 -6.53 -7.47
CA GLY A 280 -11.53 -5.54 -8.23
C GLY A 280 -12.89 -5.21 -7.62
N ARG A 281 -13.18 -5.64 -6.38
CA ARG A 281 -14.46 -5.38 -5.70
C ARG A 281 -14.57 -3.94 -5.23
N ALA A 282 -15.75 -3.34 -5.35
CA ALA A 282 -15.98 -1.99 -4.82
C ALA A 282 -15.95 -2.02 -3.28
N MET A 283 -15.07 -1.23 -2.66
CA MET A 283 -14.94 -1.11 -1.20
C MET A 283 -15.73 0.09 -0.66
N ALA A 284 -15.62 1.24 -1.33
CA ALA A 284 -16.38 2.44 -1.02
C ALA A 284 -16.78 3.16 -2.30
N THR A 285 -18.00 3.72 -2.31
CA THR A 285 -18.50 4.56 -3.40
C THR A 285 -19.17 5.80 -2.82
N THR A 286 -18.81 6.97 -3.35
CA THR A 286 -19.41 8.26 -3.02
C THR A 286 -19.80 9.02 -4.29
N ASN A 287 -20.49 10.15 -4.16
CA ASN A 287 -20.75 11.03 -5.29
C ASN A 287 -19.43 11.65 -5.80
N TYR A 288 -19.25 11.69 -7.12
CA TYR A 288 -18.07 12.29 -7.72
C TYR A 288 -18.03 13.80 -7.48
N VAL A 289 -16.97 14.26 -6.80
CA VAL A 289 -16.61 15.68 -6.70
C VAL A 289 -15.27 15.83 -7.43
N PRO A 290 -15.14 16.74 -8.43
CA PRO A 290 -16.07 17.82 -8.79
C PRO A 290 -17.36 17.39 -9.51
N ALA A 291 -18.51 17.76 -8.93
CA ALA A 291 -19.83 17.45 -9.49
C ALA A 291 -20.10 18.24 -10.79
N ARG A 292 -20.84 17.62 -11.72
CA ARG A 292 -21.16 18.20 -13.05
C ARG A 292 -21.78 19.60 -12.99
N GLY A 293 -22.71 19.82 -12.06
CA GLY A 293 -23.55 21.02 -12.04
C GLY A 293 -24.26 21.24 -13.38
N THR A 294 -24.33 22.50 -13.83
CA THR A 294 -24.80 22.83 -15.18
C THR A 294 -23.63 22.74 -16.17
N VAL A 295 -23.79 21.97 -17.27
CA VAL A 295 -22.76 21.77 -18.31
C VAL A 295 -22.15 23.09 -18.80
N SER A 296 -22.98 24.12 -19.06
CA SER A 296 -22.51 25.44 -19.53
C SER A 296 -21.66 26.21 -18.53
N SER A 297 -21.64 25.85 -17.23
CA SER A 297 -20.73 26.47 -16.25
C SER A 297 -19.25 26.15 -16.50
N TRP A 298 -18.97 25.14 -17.35
CA TRP A 298 -17.64 24.76 -17.79
C TRP A 298 -17.22 25.42 -19.12
N GLY A 299 -18.02 26.36 -19.64
CA GLY A 299 -17.67 27.17 -20.82
C GLY A 299 -18.20 26.68 -22.16
N ASP A 300 -18.89 25.53 -22.22
CA ASP A 300 -19.71 25.14 -23.38
C ASP A 300 -20.95 24.34 -22.97
N GLY A 301 -22.00 24.39 -23.80
CA GLY A 301 -23.27 23.72 -23.52
C GLY A 301 -23.42 22.31 -24.11
N TYR A 302 -22.43 21.80 -24.84
CA TYR A 302 -22.55 20.56 -25.60
C TYR A 302 -21.81 19.36 -24.99
N GLY A 303 -20.94 19.60 -23.98
CA GLY A 303 -20.37 18.54 -23.16
C GLY A 303 -18.85 18.39 -23.25
N ASN A 304 -18.12 19.33 -23.85
CA ASN A 304 -16.69 19.15 -24.06
C ASN A 304 -15.89 19.43 -22.78
N ARG A 305 -15.88 20.70 -22.33
CA ARG A 305 -15.05 21.15 -21.21
C ARG A 305 -15.47 20.56 -19.86
N VAL A 306 -16.74 20.21 -19.71
CA VAL A 306 -17.27 19.62 -18.48
C VAL A 306 -16.65 18.25 -18.20
N ASP A 307 -16.41 17.42 -19.22
CA ASP A 307 -15.95 16.04 -19.02
C ASP A 307 -14.43 15.90 -19.28
N ARG A 308 -13.68 16.96 -19.01
CA ARG A 308 -12.22 16.96 -19.00
C ARG A 308 -11.74 16.64 -17.59
N PHE A 309 -11.35 15.38 -17.34
CA PHE A 309 -10.91 14.92 -16.01
C PHE A 309 -9.41 14.68 -16.00
N LEU A 310 -8.75 14.97 -14.87
CA LEU A 310 -7.41 14.49 -14.53
C LEU A 310 -7.46 13.84 -13.13
N ALA A 311 -6.46 13.03 -12.79
CA ALA A 311 -6.31 12.42 -11.46
C ALA A 311 -4.83 12.30 -11.09
N GLY A 312 -4.53 11.95 -9.84
CA GLY A 312 -3.16 11.69 -9.37
C GLY A 312 -3.10 11.23 -7.93
N VAL A 313 -1.89 11.09 -7.40
CA VAL A 313 -1.59 10.77 -6.00
C VAL A 313 -0.63 11.82 -5.46
N ALA A 314 -0.88 12.36 -4.28
CA ALA A 314 -0.05 13.38 -3.64
C ALA A 314 0.07 13.13 -2.14
N TYR A 315 1.27 13.27 -1.59
CA TYR A 315 1.57 13.18 -0.15
C TYR A 315 1.24 14.52 0.53
N LEU A 316 -0.06 14.86 0.60
CA LEU A 316 -0.56 16.14 1.11
C LEU A 316 -0.40 16.35 2.63
N ASP A 317 0.11 15.35 3.36
CA ASP A 317 0.56 15.46 4.74
C ASP A 317 2.07 15.18 4.90
N GLY A 318 2.78 15.01 3.78
CA GLY A 318 4.19 14.66 3.71
C GLY A 318 4.51 13.20 4.02
N THR A 319 3.52 12.38 4.40
CA THR A 319 3.75 11.01 4.89
C THR A 319 2.97 9.94 4.15
N ARG A 320 1.72 10.20 3.76
CA ARG A 320 0.81 9.18 3.20
C ARG A 320 0.06 9.69 1.97
N PRO A 321 -0.22 8.81 0.99
CA PRO A 321 -0.83 9.20 -0.28
C PRO A 321 -2.30 9.62 -0.14
N SER A 322 -2.63 10.81 -0.62
CA SER A 322 -4.00 11.27 -0.90
C SER A 322 -4.31 11.11 -2.39
N LEU A 323 -5.55 10.75 -2.70
CA LEU A 323 -6.07 10.67 -4.06
C LEU A 323 -6.52 12.06 -4.55
N ILE A 324 -6.01 12.48 -5.71
CA ILE A 324 -6.41 13.72 -6.39
C ILE A 324 -7.37 13.39 -7.52
N MET A 325 -8.54 14.04 -7.54
CA MET A 325 -9.50 14.01 -8.65
C MET A 325 -9.83 15.42 -9.12
N SER A 326 -9.85 15.67 -10.43
CA SER A 326 -10.13 16.99 -10.99
C SER A 326 -11.12 16.99 -12.15
N ARG A 327 -11.67 18.18 -12.43
CA ARG A 327 -12.57 18.43 -13.55
C ARG A 327 -12.37 19.83 -14.09
N GLY A 328 -12.27 19.93 -15.41
CA GLY A 328 -12.10 21.17 -16.15
C GLY A 328 -10.68 21.75 -16.05
N TYR A 329 -10.24 22.38 -17.14
CA TYR A 329 -9.00 23.17 -17.17
C TYR A 329 -9.05 24.34 -18.15
N TYR A 330 -9.74 24.21 -19.29
CA TYR A 330 -9.88 25.29 -20.27
C TYR A 330 -10.62 26.55 -19.77
N THR A 331 -11.48 26.45 -18.76
CA THR A 331 -12.16 27.60 -18.14
C THR A 331 -12.21 27.40 -16.62
N ARG A 332 -13.35 27.01 -16.05
CA ARG A 332 -13.44 26.52 -14.68
C ARG A 332 -12.54 25.28 -14.53
N ALA A 333 -11.74 25.30 -13.47
CA ALA A 333 -10.88 24.21 -13.05
C ALA A 333 -11.17 23.91 -11.58
N VAL A 334 -11.38 22.63 -11.25
CA VAL A 334 -11.67 22.20 -9.88
C VAL A 334 -10.83 20.97 -9.57
N VAL A 335 -10.12 20.99 -8.44
CA VAL A 335 -9.25 19.90 -7.95
C VAL A 335 -9.71 19.54 -6.54
N VAL A 336 -9.81 18.25 -6.24
CA VAL A 336 -10.34 17.71 -4.99
C VAL A 336 -9.42 16.63 -4.49
N ALA A 337 -8.98 16.78 -3.24
CA ALA A 337 -8.19 15.79 -2.53
C ALA A 337 -9.08 14.89 -1.68
N TRP A 338 -8.74 13.60 -1.62
CA TRP A 338 -9.42 12.57 -0.86
C TRP A 338 -8.40 11.69 -0.13
N ASP A 339 -8.75 11.29 1.09
CA ASP A 339 -8.00 10.32 1.88
C ASP A 339 -8.81 9.02 1.94
N TRP A 340 -8.23 7.90 1.50
CA TRP A 340 -8.76 6.55 1.74
C TRP A 340 -7.99 5.95 2.91
N ARG A 341 -8.67 5.75 4.05
CA ARG A 341 -8.05 5.33 5.32
C ARG A 341 -9.03 4.50 6.14
N ASN A 342 -8.62 3.35 6.67
CA ASN A 342 -9.43 2.52 7.59
C ASN A 342 -10.83 2.17 7.02
N GLY A 343 -10.92 1.87 5.72
CA GLY A 343 -12.20 1.62 5.06
C GLY A 343 -13.09 2.85 4.83
N GLN A 344 -12.59 4.07 5.03
CA GLN A 344 -13.33 5.32 4.84
C GLN A 344 -12.70 6.18 3.73
N LEU A 345 -13.54 6.65 2.80
CA LEU A 345 -13.18 7.63 1.77
C LEU A 345 -13.63 9.02 2.24
N ALA A 346 -12.69 9.83 2.72
CA ALA A 346 -12.93 11.17 3.25
C ALA A 346 -12.45 12.24 2.26
N GLN A 347 -13.23 13.31 2.06
CA GLN A 347 -12.77 14.45 1.26
C GLN A 347 -11.91 15.36 2.12
N ARG A 348 -10.68 15.65 1.68
CA ARG A 348 -9.71 16.50 2.41
C ARG A 348 -9.97 17.99 2.14
N TRP A 349 -10.01 18.39 0.87
CA TRP A 349 -10.29 19.77 0.45
C TRP A 349 -10.83 19.87 -0.98
N THR A 350 -11.25 21.07 -1.40
CA THR A 350 -11.63 21.38 -2.78
C THR A 350 -11.10 22.75 -3.18
N PHE A 351 -10.27 22.78 -4.21
CA PHE A 351 -9.92 23.99 -4.95
C PHE A 351 -10.90 24.18 -6.12
N ASP A 352 -11.49 25.36 -6.28
CA ASP A 352 -12.34 25.73 -7.43
C ASP A 352 -11.95 27.12 -7.95
N SER A 353 -11.62 27.23 -9.24
CA SER A 353 -11.25 28.51 -9.86
C SER A 353 -12.41 29.52 -9.95
N SER A 354 -13.65 29.06 -9.74
CA SER A 354 -14.85 29.91 -9.65
C SER A 354 -15.06 30.51 -8.25
N SER A 355 -14.32 30.05 -7.24
CA SER A 355 -14.35 30.64 -5.89
C SER A 355 -13.69 32.03 -5.88
N SER A 356 -14.16 32.91 -5.00
CA SER A 356 -13.62 34.26 -4.87
C SER A 356 -12.12 34.20 -4.51
N GLY A 357 -11.29 34.89 -5.30
CA GLY A 357 -9.82 34.86 -5.20
C GLY A 357 -9.12 33.94 -6.21
N ASN A 358 -9.79 32.89 -6.71
CA ASN A 358 -9.15 31.84 -7.51
C ASN A 358 -9.28 32.02 -9.04
N SER A 359 -9.81 33.15 -9.53
CA SER A 359 -10.12 33.33 -10.95
C SER A 359 -8.89 33.31 -11.87
N ALA A 360 -7.68 33.56 -11.36
CA ALA A 360 -6.42 33.49 -12.12
C ALA A 360 -6.02 32.05 -12.52
N TYR A 361 -6.58 31.04 -11.84
CA TYR A 361 -6.31 29.62 -12.07
C TYR A 361 -7.23 29.02 -13.14
N ALA A 362 -8.22 29.80 -13.61
CA ALA A 362 -9.06 29.42 -14.74
C ALA A 362 -8.25 29.42 -16.05
N GLY A 363 -8.44 28.41 -16.89
CA GLY A 363 -7.78 28.31 -18.20
C GLY A 363 -6.33 27.83 -18.18
N GLN A 364 -5.78 27.43 -17.03
CA GLN A 364 -4.34 27.15 -16.86
C GLN A 364 -3.94 25.68 -16.97
N GLY A 365 -4.85 24.75 -16.60
CA GLY A 365 -4.54 23.32 -16.58
C GLY A 365 -4.14 22.75 -17.94
N ALA A 366 -3.22 21.79 -17.93
CA ALA A 366 -2.78 21.07 -19.13
C ALA A 366 -3.71 19.88 -19.41
N HIS A 367 -3.40 19.12 -20.46
CA HIS A 367 -3.93 17.76 -20.65
C HIS A 367 -3.25 16.70 -19.76
N SER A 368 -2.63 17.13 -18.68
CA SER A 368 -1.97 16.34 -17.65
C SER A 368 -1.90 17.17 -16.37
N LEU A 369 -1.45 16.55 -15.29
CA LEU A 369 -0.95 17.24 -14.10
C LEU A 369 0.37 16.56 -13.71
N THR A 370 1.16 17.21 -12.86
CA THR A 370 2.30 16.59 -12.20
C THR A 370 2.34 17.03 -10.74
N ILE A 371 3.04 16.28 -9.90
CA ILE A 371 2.91 16.32 -8.44
C ILE A 371 4.30 16.16 -7.83
N GLY A 372 4.63 16.97 -6.82
CA GLY A 372 5.89 16.90 -6.08
C GLY A 372 6.01 18.05 -5.08
N ASP A 373 6.97 17.93 -4.17
CA ASP A 373 7.36 18.97 -3.21
C ASP A 373 8.09 20.11 -3.93
N VAL A 374 7.37 21.16 -4.30
CA VAL A 374 7.95 22.33 -4.99
C VAL A 374 8.43 23.39 -3.99
N ASP A 375 7.87 23.37 -2.79
CA ASP A 375 8.01 24.39 -1.75
C ASP A 375 9.13 24.08 -0.74
N GLY A 376 9.46 22.81 -0.56
CA GLY A 376 10.46 22.29 0.37
C GLY A 376 9.95 22.12 1.80
N ASP A 377 8.64 21.93 2.00
CA ASP A 377 8.03 21.67 3.31
C ASP A 377 7.84 20.16 3.60
N GLY A 378 8.15 19.30 2.63
CA GLY A 378 8.05 17.84 2.69
C GLY A 378 6.75 17.27 2.10
N ARG A 379 5.78 18.11 1.72
CA ARG A 379 4.47 17.72 1.19
C ARG A 379 4.44 17.85 -0.32
N ASP A 380 3.38 17.36 -0.97
CA ASP A 380 3.26 17.45 -2.42
C ASP A 380 2.26 18.53 -2.86
N GLU A 381 2.70 19.37 -3.78
CA GLU A 381 1.84 20.31 -4.50
C GLU A 381 1.34 19.68 -5.81
N ILE A 382 0.24 20.21 -6.33
CA ILE A 382 -0.34 19.81 -7.61
C ILE A 382 0.00 20.88 -8.66
N VAL A 383 1.00 20.61 -9.50
CA VAL A 383 1.30 21.42 -10.69
C VAL A 383 0.25 21.07 -11.76
N PHE A 384 -0.77 21.93 -11.83
CA PHE A 384 -1.92 21.80 -12.70
C PHE A 384 -1.71 22.66 -13.95
N GLY A 385 -0.78 22.25 -14.80
CA GLY A 385 -0.37 23.01 -15.99
C GLY A 385 0.29 24.34 -15.62
N ALA A 386 -0.23 25.44 -16.15
CA ALA A 386 0.30 26.80 -15.96
C ALA A 386 -0.05 27.42 -14.58
N ALA A 387 -0.38 26.59 -13.59
CA ALA A 387 -0.70 27.00 -12.23
C ALA A 387 -0.46 25.85 -11.24
N THR A 388 -0.11 26.19 -9.99
CA THR A 388 0.19 25.22 -8.93
C THR A 388 -0.75 25.41 -7.75
N ILE A 389 -1.23 24.29 -7.19
CA ILE A 389 -2.14 24.22 -6.05
C ILE A 389 -1.38 23.59 -4.87
N ASP A 390 -1.45 24.26 -3.74
CA ASP A 390 -0.78 24.02 -2.46
C ASP A 390 -1.25 22.69 -1.80
N ASP A 391 -0.44 22.09 -0.91
CA ASP A 391 -0.76 20.86 -0.13
C ASP A 391 -2.17 20.90 0.51
N ASN A 392 -2.55 22.09 0.95
CA ASN A 392 -3.77 22.41 1.69
C ASN A 392 -4.93 22.86 0.79
N GLY A 393 -4.79 22.81 -0.54
CA GLY A 393 -5.84 23.10 -1.51
C GLY A 393 -6.04 24.60 -1.80
N ARG A 394 -5.07 25.45 -1.46
CA ARG A 394 -5.02 26.85 -1.90
C ARG A 394 -4.33 26.95 -3.26
N GLY A 395 -4.56 28.04 -3.98
CA GLY A 395 -3.73 28.34 -5.14
C GLY A 395 -2.39 28.93 -4.69
N LEU A 396 -1.27 28.32 -5.11
CA LEU A 396 0.08 28.81 -4.84
C LEU A 396 0.46 29.93 -5.83
N TYR A 397 0.41 29.64 -7.14
CA TYR A 397 0.52 30.65 -8.20
C TYR A 397 -0.19 30.22 -9.49
N SER A 398 -0.36 31.18 -10.40
CA SER A 398 -0.68 30.97 -11.81
C SER A 398 0.26 31.84 -12.66
N THR A 399 0.88 31.27 -13.69
CA THR A 399 1.74 32.03 -14.62
C THR A 399 0.91 32.89 -15.58
N GLY A 400 -0.37 32.55 -15.76
CA GLY A 400 -1.30 33.23 -16.66
C GLY A 400 -1.11 32.90 -18.14
N LEU A 401 -0.17 32.01 -18.49
CA LEU A 401 0.15 31.64 -19.87
C LEU A 401 -0.90 30.71 -20.51
N GLY A 402 -1.68 30.03 -19.68
CA GLY A 402 -2.82 29.22 -20.08
C GLY A 402 -2.50 27.79 -20.50
N HIS A 403 -3.54 27.10 -20.96
CA HIS A 403 -3.55 25.68 -21.35
C HIS A 403 -2.38 25.23 -22.24
N GLY A 404 -1.97 23.98 -22.03
CA GLY A 404 -0.87 23.33 -22.74
C GLY A 404 -1.03 21.82 -22.87
N ASP A 405 -0.24 21.25 -23.78
CA ASP A 405 -0.40 19.87 -24.27
C ASP A 405 0.71 18.91 -23.76
N ALA A 406 1.75 19.46 -23.11
CA ALA A 406 2.82 18.73 -22.45
C ALA A 406 3.38 19.51 -21.23
N LEU A 407 3.75 18.80 -20.17
CA LEU A 407 4.09 19.35 -18.84
C LEU A 407 5.09 18.44 -18.12
N HIS A 408 6.16 19.01 -17.59
CA HIS A 408 7.24 18.29 -16.91
C HIS A 408 7.60 19.03 -15.62
N LEU A 409 7.87 18.30 -14.53
CA LEU A 409 8.35 18.81 -13.24
C LEU A 409 9.56 17.98 -12.81
N GLY A 410 10.60 18.64 -12.31
CA GLY A 410 11.81 17.99 -11.82
C GLY A 410 12.93 19.00 -11.59
N ASP A 411 14.05 18.53 -11.08
CA ASP A 411 15.30 19.28 -11.01
C ASP A 411 15.94 19.26 -12.39
N PHE A 412 15.68 20.32 -13.18
CA PHE A 412 16.14 20.46 -14.56
C PHE A 412 17.35 21.38 -14.64
N LEU A 413 17.48 22.34 -13.72
CA LEU A 413 18.58 23.27 -13.61
C LEU A 413 19.28 23.09 -12.24
N PRO A 414 20.07 22.02 -12.02
CA PRO A 414 20.65 21.66 -10.72
C PRO A 414 21.67 22.67 -10.13
N SER A 415 21.90 23.79 -10.82
CA SER A 415 22.60 24.96 -10.29
C SER A 415 21.69 25.95 -9.55
N ARG A 416 20.36 25.79 -9.65
CA ARG A 416 19.30 26.49 -8.93
C ARG A 416 18.76 25.55 -7.84
N PRO A 417 18.60 26.01 -6.59
CA PRO A 417 17.87 25.24 -5.57
C PRO A 417 16.36 25.28 -5.85
N GLY A 418 15.70 24.12 -5.76
CA GLY A 418 14.27 23.94 -6.02
C GLY A 418 14.03 23.03 -7.24
N LEU A 419 12.77 22.93 -7.66
CA LEU A 419 12.38 22.25 -8.90
C LEU A 419 11.98 23.27 -9.97
N GLU A 420 12.02 22.85 -11.23
CA GLU A 420 11.49 23.59 -12.37
C GLU A 420 10.29 22.89 -12.99
N VAL A 421 9.37 23.70 -13.51
CA VAL A 421 8.32 23.25 -14.43
C VAL A 421 8.74 23.66 -15.84
N PHE A 422 8.70 22.72 -16.78
CA PHE A 422 8.82 22.99 -18.21
C PHE A 422 7.49 22.71 -18.92
N MET A 423 6.98 23.70 -19.65
CA MET A 423 5.66 23.66 -20.28
C MET A 423 5.65 24.28 -21.68
N VAL A 424 4.68 23.85 -22.48
CA VAL A 424 4.34 24.41 -23.79
C VAL A 424 2.87 24.80 -23.83
N HIS A 425 2.51 25.84 -24.58
CA HIS A 425 1.18 26.44 -24.52
C HIS A 425 0.43 26.43 -25.86
N GLU A 426 -0.87 26.11 -25.83
CA GLU A 426 -1.72 25.96 -27.02
C GLU A 426 -2.23 27.32 -27.56
N CYS A 427 -2.35 28.34 -26.70
CA CYS A 427 -3.09 29.57 -26.99
C CYS A 427 -2.17 30.79 -27.24
N PRO A 428 -1.91 31.22 -28.51
CA PRO A 428 -1.05 32.38 -28.81
C PRO A 428 -1.51 33.70 -28.20
N SER A 429 -2.83 33.90 -28.07
CA SER A 429 -3.41 35.08 -27.43
C SER A 429 -3.28 35.07 -25.90
N CYS A 430 -2.96 33.92 -25.31
CA CYS A 430 -2.74 33.74 -23.87
C CYS A 430 -1.25 33.84 -23.55
N TYR A 431 -0.41 33.03 -24.21
CA TYR A 431 1.02 32.94 -23.90
C TYR A 431 1.86 34.12 -24.42
N GLY A 432 1.38 34.85 -25.45
CA GLY A 432 2.07 36.00 -26.04
C GLY A 432 3.43 35.68 -26.68
N GLN A 433 4.51 35.79 -25.91
CA GLN A 433 5.88 35.46 -26.33
C GLN A 433 6.43 34.18 -25.66
N HIS A 434 5.67 33.54 -24.78
CA HIS A 434 6.10 32.41 -23.94
C HIS A 434 5.43 31.11 -24.39
N GLY A 435 5.52 30.76 -25.69
CA GLY A 435 4.88 29.53 -26.22
C GLY A 435 5.56 28.24 -25.76
N VAL A 436 6.82 28.36 -25.32
CA VAL A 436 7.63 27.36 -24.63
C VAL A 436 8.29 28.08 -23.46
N GLU A 437 8.28 27.51 -22.27
CA GLU A 437 8.88 28.14 -21.11
C GLU A 437 9.35 27.14 -20.06
N MET A 438 10.23 27.62 -19.18
CA MET A 438 10.59 26.96 -17.95
C MET A 438 10.49 27.99 -16.81
N HIS A 439 9.83 27.61 -15.72
CA HIS A 439 9.64 28.43 -14.55
C HIS A 439 10.01 27.70 -13.26
N ASP A 440 10.34 28.49 -12.24
CA ASP A 440 10.52 28.01 -10.88
C ASP A 440 9.22 27.41 -10.34
N ALA A 441 9.26 26.14 -9.95
CA ALA A 441 8.07 25.35 -9.60
C ALA A 441 7.36 25.82 -8.33
N ARG A 442 8.01 26.62 -7.48
CA ARG A 442 7.44 27.21 -6.25
C ARG A 442 6.73 28.53 -6.50
N THR A 443 7.32 29.39 -7.31
CA THR A 443 6.95 30.80 -7.41
C THR A 443 6.28 31.18 -8.72
N GLY A 444 6.29 30.31 -9.74
CA GLY A 444 5.82 30.64 -11.08
C GLY A 444 6.70 31.64 -11.82
N GLN A 445 7.90 31.94 -11.30
CA GLN A 445 8.80 32.88 -11.95
C GLN A 445 9.42 32.23 -13.20
N ILE A 446 9.05 32.73 -14.38
CA ILE A 446 9.67 32.37 -15.65
C ILE A 446 11.20 32.55 -15.56
N ILE A 447 11.94 31.46 -15.73
CA ILE A 447 13.41 31.44 -15.77
C ILE A 447 13.86 31.79 -17.19
N TRP A 448 13.26 31.14 -18.19
CA TRP A 448 13.45 31.44 -19.61
C TRP A 448 12.22 31.06 -20.43
N SER A 449 12.12 31.59 -21.65
CA SER A 449 11.01 31.26 -22.56
C SER A 449 11.36 31.52 -24.02
N ASN A 450 10.67 30.84 -24.94
CA ASN A 450 10.73 31.09 -26.38
C ASN A 450 9.34 31.32 -26.98
N ASN A 451 9.30 32.10 -28.06
CA ASN A 451 8.09 32.39 -28.80
C ASN A 451 7.62 31.16 -29.61
N GLY A 452 6.34 30.78 -29.47
CA GLY A 452 5.69 29.70 -30.24
C GLY A 452 5.41 30.01 -31.72
N GLY A 453 5.96 31.11 -32.25
CA GLY A 453 5.73 31.60 -33.60
C GLY A 453 4.32 32.15 -33.84
N GLY A 454 3.53 32.37 -32.78
CA GLY A 454 2.12 32.73 -32.88
C GLY A 454 1.19 31.56 -33.23
N ASN A 455 1.64 30.31 -33.03
CA ASN A 455 0.88 29.08 -33.27
C ASN A 455 0.74 28.26 -31.98
N ASP A 456 -0.13 27.25 -31.99
CA ASP A 456 -0.13 26.18 -30.99
C ASP A 456 1.26 25.49 -30.93
N VAL A 457 1.77 25.29 -29.71
CA VAL A 457 2.99 24.53 -29.44
C VAL A 457 2.65 23.18 -28.78
N GLY A 458 1.83 22.36 -29.44
CA GLY A 458 1.27 21.12 -28.88
C GLY A 458 2.24 19.96 -28.55
N ARG A 459 3.56 20.20 -28.41
CA ARG A 459 4.56 19.26 -27.88
C ARG A 459 5.75 19.98 -27.28
N GLY A 460 6.21 19.49 -26.13
CA GLY A 460 7.50 19.79 -25.53
C GLY A 460 8.01 18.57 -24.77
N VAL A 461 9.33 18.50 -24.55
CA VAL A 461 9.96 17.58 -23.59
C VAL A 461 11.21 18.25 -23.00
N THR A 462 11.55 17.89 -21.77
CA THR A 462 12.83 18.23 -21.15
C THR A 462 13.47 17.00 -20.52
N MET A 463 14.76 16.79 -20.78
CA MET A 463 15.60 15.74 -20.20
C MET A 463 17.06 15.98 -20.62
N ASP A 464 18.02 15.50 -19.82
CA ASP A 464 19.45 15.55 -20.14
C ASP A 464 19.77 14.66 -21.34
N VAL A 465 20.33 15.26 -22.39
CA VAL A 465 20.77 14.57 -23.62
C VAL A 465 22.15 15.02 -24.10
N ASP A 466 22.75 16.03 -23.46
CA ASP A 466 23.95 16.72 -23.94
C ASP A 466 24.90 17.11 -22.79
N PRO A 467 25.84 16.21 -22.39
CA PRO A 467 26.74 16.39 -21.24
C PRO A 467 27.77 17.53 -21.41
N ARG A 468 27.65 18.34 -22.46
CA ARG A 468 28.38 19.60 -22.62
C ARG A 468 27.73 20.75 -21.84
N TYR A 469 26.48 20.58 -21.42
CA TYR A 469 25.69 21.52 -20.62
C TYR A 469 25.23 20.79 -19.35
N ALA A 470 25.12 21.52 -18.23
CA ALA A 470 24.68 20.93 -16.98
C ALA A 470 23.17 21.11 -16.80
N GLY A 471 22.48 20.03 -16.42
CA GLY A 471 21.03 19.98 -16.28
C GLY A 471 20.34 19.28 -17.44
N SER A 472 19.02 19.43 -17.52
CA SER A 472 18.20 18.86 -18.60
C SER A 472 18.04 19.85 -19.75
N GLU A 473 18.31 19.42 -20.98
CA GLU A 473 17.90 20.15 -22.17
C GLU A 473 16.38 20.18 -22.32
N SER A 474 15.88 21.17 -23.06
CA SER A 474 14.47 21.30 -23.40
C SER A 474 14.29 21.63 -24.88
N TRP A 475 13.27 21.03 -25.51
CA TRP A 475 12.85 21.36 -26.88
C TRP A 475 11.36 21.11 -27.09
N ALA A 476 10.79 21.80 -28.08
CA ALA A 476 9.37 21.79 -28.37
C ALA A 476 9.09 21.66 -29.87
N SER A 477 7.83 21.60 -30.29
CA SER A 477 7.46 21.65 -31.71
C SER A 477 7.95 22.96 -32.35
N ALA A 478 7.83 24.08 -31.63
CA ALA A 478 8.51 25.35 -31.91
C ALA A 478 9.97 25.37 -31.39
N GLY A 479 10.77 26.35 -31.83
CA GLY A 479 12.13 26.57 -31.31
C GLY A 479 13.17 25.50 -31.72
N GLY A 480 14.33 25.56 -31.05
CA GLY A 480 15.46 24.64 -31.23
C GLY A 480 15.66 23.70 -30.04
N LEU A 481 16.91 23.31 -29.80
CA LEU A 481 17.37 22.65 -28.58
C LEU A 481 17.98 23.70 -27.64
N HIS A 482 17.54 23.72 -26.38
CA HIS A 482 17.97 24.66 -25.35
C HIS A 482 18.56 23.90 -24.17
N ALA A 483 19.64 24.42 -23.58
CA ALA A 483 20.15 23.96 -22.29
C ALA A 483 19.17 24.36 -21.17
N ALA A 484 19.29 23.75 -19.99
CA ALA A 484 18.46 24.02 -18.81
C ALA A 484 18.26 25.50 -18.46
N ASN A 485 19.27 26.34 -18.69
CA ASN A 485 19.21 27.79 -18.44
C ASN A 485 18.63 28.63 -19.60
N GLY A 486 18.06 27.99 -20.63
CA GLY A 486 17.47 28.60 -21.82
C GLY A 486 18.43 28.90 -22.97
N THR A 487 19.74 28.73 -22.78
CA THR A 487 20.75 28.95 -23.82
C THR A 487 20.47 28.07 -25.04
N VAL A 488 20.35 28.67 -26.23
CA VAL A 488 20.16 27.92 -27.48
C VAL A 488 21.43 27.13 -27.80
N ILE A 489 21.34 25.80 -27.76
CA ILE A 489 22.43 24.89 -28.16
C ILE A 489 22.48 24.77 -29.68
N SER A 490 21.31 24.59 -30.31
CA SER A 490 21.21 24.28 -31.74
C SER A 490 19.82 24.58 -32.30
N SER A 491 19.73 24.94 -33.58
CA SER A 491 18.45 24.95 -34.31
C SER A 491 17.96 23.54 -34.65
N THR A 492 18.86 22.56 -34.65
CA THR A 492 18.54 21.13 -34.82
C THR A 492 18.33 20.52 -33.44
N LYS A 493 17.16 19.92 -33.24
CA LYS A 493 16.72 19.28 -31.99
C LYS A 493 16.53 17.77 -32.17
N PRO A 494 16.43 16.99 -31.08
CA PRO A 494 16.14 15.56 -31.12
C PRO A 494 14.91 15.21 -31.96
N GLY A 495 14.90 14.01 -32.53
CA GLY A 495 13.92 13.58 -33.54
C GLY A 495 12.52 13.27 -32.99
N SER A 496 12.36 13.22 -31.67
CA SER A 496 11.13 12.92 -30.94
C SER A 496 10.79 14.07 -30.00
N ILE A 497 9.48 14.29 -29.77
CA ILE A 497 8.96 15.22 -28.77
C ILE A 497 7.74 14.52 -28.14
N ASN A 498 8.01 13.57 -27.25
CA ASN A 498 7.03 12.67 -26.66
C ASN A 498 7.50 12.21 -25.27
N PHE A 499 7.94 10.96 -25.12
CA PHE A 499 8.44 10.42 -23.85
C PHE A 499 9.97 10.49 -23.76
N ALA A 500 10.42 10.47 -22.51
CA ALA A 500 11.76 10.22 -22.05
C ALA A 500 11.85 8.79 -21.48
N VAL A 501 13.00 8.12 -21.61
CA VAL A 501 13.25 6.79 -21.03
C VAL A 501 14.74 6.63 -20.70
N TYR A 502 15.12 6.22 -19.49
CA TYR A 502 16.49 5.79 -19.20
C TYR A 502 16.65 4.34 -19.67
N TRP A 503 17.38 4.12 -20.77
CA TRP A 503 17.40 2.83 -21.45
C TRP A 503 18.78 2.18 -21.54
N ASP A 504 19.85 2.94 -21.80
CA ASP A 504 21.17 2.35 -22.03
C ASP A 504 22.08 2.18 -20.79
N GLY A 505 23.35 2.57 -20.88
CA GLY A 505 24.36 2.36 -19.85
C GLY A 505 24.83 3.63 -19.15
N ASP A 506 24.64 4.81 -19.75
CA ASP A 506 25.03 6.09 -19.18
C ASP A 506 23.86 6.77 -18.42
N LEU A 507 24.04 8.03 -18.00
CA LEU A 507 23.05 8.79 -17.23
C LEU A 507 22.22 9.76 -18.10
N LEU A 508 22.51 9.86 -19.41
CA LEU A 508 21.66 10.63 -20.31
C LEU A 508 20.35 9.87 -20.52
N ARG A 509 19.31 10.59 -20.98
CA ARG A 509 17.97 10.00 -21.16
C ARG A 509 17.62 9.86 -22.64
N GLU A 510 17.08 8.70 -23.00
CA GLU A 510 16.71 8.37 -24.37
C GLU A 510 15.32 8.85 -24.77
N LEU A 511 15.13 8.97 -26.08
CA LEU A 511 13.90 9.39 -26.73
C LEU A 511 12.97 8.18 -26.91
N LEU A 512 11.82 8.18 -26.24
CA LEU A 512 10.76 7.19 -26.45
C LEU A 512 9.62 7.80 -27.26
N ASN A 513 9.27 7.17 -28.39
CA ASN A 513 8.11 7.57 -29.19
C ASN A 513 7.59 6.42 -30.05
N GLY A 514 6.27 6.24 -30.05
CA GLY A 514 5.63 5.12 -30.72
C GLY A 514 6.12 3.80 -30.16
N THR A 515 6.81 3.01 -30.98
CA THR A 515 7.39 1.69 -30.64
C THR A 515 8.90 1.68 -30.85
N THR A 516 9.55 2.82 -30.63
CA THR A 516 10.99 3.01 -30.88
C THR A 516 11.67 3.81 -29.78
N ILE A 517 12.91 3.43 -29.47
CA ILE A 517 13.80 4.16 -28.56
C ILE A 517 15.03 4.61 -29.37
N ASP A 518 15.34 5.89 -29.31
CA ASP A 518 16.45 6.56 -30.01
C ASP A 518 17.34 7.32 -28.99
N LYS A 519 18.66 7.26 -29.11
CA LYS A 519 19.59 8.12 -28.36
C LYS A 519 19.95 9.36 -29.17
N TRP A 520 20.02 10.52 -28.53
CA TRP A 520 20.55 11.74 -29.14
C TRP A 520 22.08 11.69 -29.23
N ASN A 521 22.63 12.05 -30.39
CA ASN A 521 24.05 12.22 -30.60
C ASN A 521 24.40 13.71 -30.61
N TYR A 522 24.60 14.26 -29.41
CA TYR A 522 24.95 15.67 -29.18
C TYR A 522 26.18 16.14 -29.98
N SER A 523 27.12 15.24 -30.31
CA SER A 523 28.36 15.61 -31.02
C SER A 523 28.12 16.08 -32.46
N ASN A 524 27.05 15.60 -33.11
CA ASN A 524 26.75 15.88 -34.52
C ASN A 524 25.27 16.21 -34.80
N ASN A 525 24.44 16.33 -33.75
CA ASN A 525 23.01 16.65 -33.80
C ASN A 525 22.19 15.65 -34.64
N THR A 526 22.39 14.34 -34.42
CA THR A 526 21.61 13.26 -35.05
C THR A 526 21.03 12.30 -34.02
N ASN A 527 20.11 11.42 -34.42
CA ASN A 527 19.54 10.38 -33.54
C ASN A 527 20.10 9.01 -33.94
N SER A 528 20.29 8.11 -32.96
CA SER A 528 20.75 6.73 -33.17
C SER A 528 19.76 5.73 -32.57
N ARG A 529 19.28 4.81 -33.40
CA ARG A 529 18.27 3.81 -33.03
C ARG A 529 18.82 2.77 -32.06
N LEU A 530 18.22 2.66 -30.87
CA LEU A 530 18.53 1.62 -29.89
C LEU A 530 17.53 0.45 -29.95
N LEU A 531 16.22 0.73 -29.95
CA LEU A 531 15.17 -0.30 -29.97
C LEU A 531 14.12 -0.04 -31.04
N THR A 532 13.73 -1.10 -31.76
CA THR A 532 12.67 -1.08 -32.78
C THR A 532 11.61 -2.13 -32.45
N ALA A 533 10.79 -1.87 -31.43
CA ALA A 533 9.89 -2.86 -30.83
C ALA A 533 8.79 -3.38 -31.79
N TYR A 534 8.39 -2.60 -32.80
CA TYR A 534 7.43 -3.08 -33.81
C TYR A 534 7.95 -4.28 -34.63
N GLN A 535 9.26 -4.51 -34.71
CA GLN A 535 9.81 -5.73 -35.33
C GLN A 535 9.49 -7.01 -34.54
N SER A 536 9.10 -6.85 -33.27
CA SER A 536 8.56 -7.92 -32.41
C SER A 536 7.03 -7.90 -32.29
N GLY A 537 6.33 -7.12 -33.14
CA GLY A 537 4.87 -7.01 -33.14
C GLY A 537 4.28 -6.09 -32.07
N ALA A 538 5.11 -5.25 -31.43
CA ALA A 538 4.65 -4.21 -30.51
C ALA A 538 3.90 -3.09 -31.25
N ALA A 539 2.90 -2.50 -30.59
CA ALA A 539 2.08 -1.43 -31.13
C ALA A 539 1.87 -0.29 -30.11
N GLN A 540 1.85 0.94 -30.61
CA GLN A 540 1.63 2.16 -29.81
C GLN A 540 0.14 2.42 -29.55
N ASN A 541 -0.14 3.30 -28.59
CA ASN A 541 -1.46 3.73 -28.20
C ASN A 541 -1.76 5.19 -28.60
N ASN A 542 -3.02 5.60 -28.40
CA ASN A 542 -3.48 6.99 -28.43
C ASN A 542 -3.21 7.75 -29.75
N GLY A 543 -3.21 7.02 -30.88
CA GLY A 543 -3.12 7.59 -32.23
C GLY A 543 -1.81 8.34 -32.48
N THR A 544 -1.91 9.66 -32.68
CA THR A 544 -0.75 10.54 -32.89
C THR A 544 -0.02 10.91 -31.60
N LYS A 545 -0.62 10.71 -30.42
CA LYS A 545 0.11 10.78 -29.14
C LYS A 545 1.15 9.66 -29.05
N ALA A 546 0.90 8.52 -29.70
CA ALA A 546 1.90 7.48 -29.97
C ALA A 546 2.63 7.00 -28.68
N THR A 547 1.86 6.80 -27.63
CA THR A 547 2.35 6.45 -26.29
C THR A 547 2.60 4.95 -26.16
N PRO A 548 3.46 4.52 -25.22
CA PRO A 548 3.42 3.15 -24.72
C PRO A 548 2.11 2.89 -23.95
N GLY A 549 1.92 1.67 -23.46
CA GLY A 549 0.95 1.42 -22.39
C GLY A 549 1.45 1.93 -21.04
N LEU A 550 2.75 1.72 -20.76
CA LEU A 550 3.50 2.26 -19.63
C LEU A 550 4.98 2.40 -19.99
N SER A 551 5.69 3.35 -19.38
CA SER A 551 7.15 3.43 -19.30
C SER A 551 7.57 3.67 -17.87
N GLY A 552 8.44 2.84 -17.31
CA GLY A 552 9.06 3.08 -16.01
C GLY A 552 9.82 1.88 -15.45
N ASP A 553 10.70 2.12 -14.47
CA ASP A 553 11.39 1.08 -13.69
C ASP A 553 10.33 0.27 -12.94
N ILE A 554 10.05 -0.95 -13.41
CA ILE A 554 9.14 -1.88 -12.72
C ILE A 554 9.80 -3.21 -12.42
N LEU A 555 10.96 -3.50 -13.01
CA LEU A 555 11.78 -4.70 -12.84
C LEU A 555 13.27 -4.33 -13.02
N GLY A 556 14.17 -5.22 -12.66
CA GLY A 556 15.60 -5.03 -12.93
C GLY A 556 16.24 -3.92 -12.09
N ASP A 557 17.22 -3.22 -12.68
CA ASP A 557 17.88 -2.07 -12.05
C ASP A 557 17.14 -0.76 -12.39
N TRP A 558 17.68 0.40 -11.98
CA TRP A 558 17.06 1.74 -12.05
C TRP A 558 16.54 2.23 -13.43
N ARG A 559 16.66 1.43 -14.49
CA ARG A 559 16.34 1.81 -15.86
C ARG A 559 14.93 1.37 -16.21
N GLU A 560 14.34 2.06 -17.18
CA GLU A 560 12.90 2.05 -17.35
C GLU A 560 12.47 0.96 -18.35
N GLU A 561 11.64 0.01 -17.89
CA GLU A 561 10.89 -0.86 -18.79
C GLU A 561 9.93 -0.06 -19.65
N VAL A 562 9.61 -0.59 -20.84
CA VAL A 562 8.53 -0.06 -21.68
C VAL A 562 7.56 -1.18 -22.03
N ILE A 563 6.29 -0.98 -21.65
CA ILE A 563 5.20 -1.92 -21.93
C ILE A 563 4.43 -1.44 -23.15
N TRP A 564 4.43 -2.25 -24.20
CA TRP A 564 3.55 -2.08 -25.35
C TRP A 564 2.58 -3.25 -25.46
N ARG A 565 1.35 -2.99 -25.91
CA ARG A 565 0.50 -4.07 -26.43
C ARG A 565 1.07 -4.64 -27.73
N ASN A 566 0.72 -5.88 -28.07
CA ASN A 566 0.92 -6.39 -29.42
C ASN A 566 -0.14 -5.84 -30.40
N GLU A 567 0.11 -5.92 -31.71
CA GLU A 567 -0.82 -5.42 -32.75
C GLU A 567 -2.25 -6.01 -32.61
N SER A 568 -2.35 -7.29 -32.26
CA SER A 568 -3.61 -8.03 -32.08
C SER A 568 -4.36 -7.73 -30.78
N ASN A 569 -3.75 -6.98 -29.84
CA ASN A 569 -4.27 -6.74 -28.49
C ASN A 569 -4.53 -8.03 -27.70
N THR A 570 -3.71 -9.06 -27.90
CA THR A 570 -3.77 -10.34 -27.18
C THR A 570 -2.65 -10.53 -26.18
N GLN A 571 -1.66 -9.63 -26.15
CA GLN A 571 -0.55 -9.66 -25.21
C GLN A 571 -0.08 -8.23 -24.87
N LEU A 572 0.47 -8.05 -23.68
CA LEU A 572 1.44 -6.99 -23.39
C LEU A 572 2.86 -7.54 -23.56
N LEU A 573 3.77 -6.70 -24.02
CA LEU A 573 5.17 -6.97 -24.25
C LEU A 573 5.95 -5.99 -23.39
N ILE A 574 6.51 -6.48 -22.28
CA ILE A 574 7.31 -5.70 -21.32
C ILE A 574 8.76 -5.79 -21.78
N PHE A 575 9.26 -4.74 -22.41
CA PHE A 575 10.66 -4.66 -22.82
C PHE A 575 11.50 -4.10 -21.66
N SER A 576 12.61 -4.79 -21.36
CA SER A 576 13.63 -4.34 -20.41
C SER A 576 14.98 -4.31 -21.11
N THR A 577 15.90 -3.47 -20.64
CA THR A 577 17.20 -3.26 -21.27
C THR A 577 18.17 -4.41 -21.03
N THR A 578 19.14 -4.56 -21.94
CA THR A 578 20.29 -5.47 -21.75
C THR A 578 21.63 -4.76 -21.90
N ALA A 579 21.62 -3.42 -21.96
CA ALA A 579 22.85 -2.64 -21.84
C ALA A 579 23.43 -2.87 -20.43
N VAL A 580 24.75 -2.88 -20.30
CA VAL A 580 25.41 -2.96 -18.98
C VAL A 580 25.75 -1.54 -18.55
N THR A 581 25.19 -1.10 -17.43
CA THR A 581 25.57 0.17 -16.77
C THR A 581 26.56 -0.07 -15.63
N THR A 582 27.45 0.90 -15.42
CA THR A 582 28.34 1.00 -14.24
C THR A 582 27.82 1.95 -13.17
N HIS A 583 26.55 2.36 -13.27
CA HIS A 583 25.86 3.18 -12.27
C HIS A 583 25.05 2.27 -11.34
N LYS A 584 25.17 2.50 -10.02
CA LYS A 584 24.35 1.86 -8.99
C LYS A 584 23.44 2.91 -8.38
N LEU A 585 22.17 2.86 -8.77
CA LEU A 585 21.12 3.72 -8.27
C LEU A 585 20.02 2.84 -7.66
N ARG A 586 19.29 3.40 -6.70
CA ARG A 586 18.07 2.82 -6.15
C ARG A 586 16.99 2.80 -7.23
N THR A 587 16.06 1.85 -7.12
CA THR A 587 14.87 1.81 -7.99
C THR A 587 14.14 3.15 -7.93
N LEU A 588 13.74 3.65 -9.11
CA LEU A 588 13.06 4.93 -9.25
C LEU A 588 11.65 4.88 -8.62
N MET A 589 11.08 3.69 -8.43
CA MET A 589 9.80 3.52 -7.70
C MET A 589 9.91 3.84 -6.20
N HIS A 590 11.12 4.05 -5.68
CA HIS A 590 11.35 4.58 -4.33
C HIS A 590 11.69 6.08 -4.30
N ASP A 591 11.75 6.76 -5.45
CA ASP A 591 11.62 8.21 -5.53
C ASP A 591 10.13 8.56 -5.57
N SER A 592 9.64 9.24 -4.53
CA SER A 592 8.18 9.43 -4.38
C SER A 592 7.55 10.24 -5.52
N GLN A 593 8.25 11.24 -6.06
CA GLN A 593 7.79 12.04 -7.21
C GLN A 593 7.67 11.18 -8.48
N TYR A 594 8.69 10.38 -8.76
CA TYR A 594 8.68 9.42 -9.86
C TYR A 594 7.55 8.39 -9.70
N ARG A 595 7.38 7.84 -8.49
CA ARG A 595 6.36 6.83 -8.20
C ARG A 595 4.93 7.35 -8.36
N VAL A 596 4.63 8.58 -7.91
CA VAL A 596 3.32 9.20 -8.19
C VAL A 596 3.16 9.55 -9.67
N ALA A 597 4.26 9.81 -10.39
CA ALA A 597 4.23 9.99 -11.83
C ALA A 597 3.88 8.72 -12.61
N ILE A 598 4.32 7.53 -12.15
CA ILE A 598 3.82 6.25 -12.68
C ILE A 598 2.32 6.07 -12.40
N ALA A 599 1.81 6.58 -11.26
CA ALA A 599 0.39 6.52 -10.93
C ALA A 599 -0.48 7.43 -11.84
N TRP A 600 -0.01 8.63 -12.19
CA TRP A 600 -0.72 9.53 -13.11
C TRP A 600 -0.39 9.34 -14.60
N GLN A 601 0.55 8.47 -14.98
CA GLN A 601 1.02 8.35 -16.38
C GLN A 601 -0.08 8.05 -17.41
N ASN A 602 -1.16 7.39 -16.99
CA ASN A 602 -2.32 7.07 -17.85
C ASN A 602 -3.30 8.24 -18.05
N VAL A 603 -3.07 9.39 -17.41
CA VAL A 603 -4.05 10.46 -17.28
C VAL A 603 -4.08 11.34 -18.53
N ALA A 604 -5.23 11.37 -19.20
CA ALA A 604 -5.53 12.20 -20.38
C ALA A 604 -4.47 12.10 -21.49
N TYR A 605 -3.52 13.04 -21.59
CA TYR A 605 -2.36 12.90 -22.47
C TYR A 605 -1.13 12.56 -21.64
N ASN A 606 -0.79 11.28 -21.64
CA ASN A 606 0.34 10.68 -20.93
C ASN A 606 1.61 11.54 -21.07
N GLN A 607 2.31 11.79 -19.96
CA GLN A 607 3.64 12.46 -19.93
C GLN A 607 4.68 11.49 -19.33
N PRO A 608 5.97 11.63 -19.64
CA PRO A 608 7.01 10.80 -19.02
C PRO A 608 7.17 11.11 -17.51
N PRO A 609 7.57 10.12 -16.70
CA PRO A 609 7.84 10.32 -15.27
C PRO A 609 9.18 11.01 -15.03
N HIS A 610 9.33 11.69 -13.90
CA HIS A 610 10.54 12.42 -13.51
C HIS A 610 10.83 12.25 -12.02
N THR A 611 12.12 12.16 -11.68
CA THR A 611 12.64 12.05 -10.31
C THR A 611 12.59 13.39 -9.56
N SER A 612 12.52 13.33 -8.23
CA SER A 612 12.61 14.52 -7.35
C SER A 612 13.99 15.18 -7.32
N TYR A 613 15.01 14.52 -7.88
CA TYR A 613 16.40 14.98 -7.98
C TYR A 613 16.89 14.90 -9.43
N PHE A 614 17.90 15.70 -9.79
CA PHE A 614 18.52 15.63 -11.12
C PHE A 614 19.23 14.29 -11.32
N LEU A 615 18.74 13.51 -12.29
CA LEU A 615 19.32 12.25 -12.75
C LEU A 615 19.88 12.47 -14.17
N GLY A 616 21.19 12.65 -14.26
CA GLY A 616 21.88 13.05 -15.50
C GLY A 616 23.40 13.09 -15.36
N ASP A 617 24.13 13.49 -16.40
CA ASP A 617 25.58 13.64 -16.35
C ASP A 617 26.00 14.72 -15.35
N GLY A 618 27.06 14.42 -14.59
CA GLY A 618 27.51 15.30 -13.51
C GLY A 618 26.56 15.41 -12.31
N MET A 619 25.51 14.56 -12.20
CA MET A 619 24.65 14.54 -11.02
C MET A 619 25.42 14.35 -9.71
N SER A 620 24.86 14.87 -8.62
CA SER A 620 25.33 14.54 -7.27
C SER A 620 25.00 13.07 -6.93
N ALA A 621 25.53 12.56 -5.81
CA ALA A 621 25.14 11.22 -5.36
C ALA A 621 23.63 11.20 -5.06
N GLN A 622 22.92 10.19 -5.57
CA GLN A 622 21.47 10.03 -5.37
C GLN A 622 21.10 10.18 -3.88
N PRO A 623 20.12 11.02 -3.54
CA PRO A 623 19.59 11.10 -2.18
C PRO A 623 19.15 9.72 -1.67
N VAL A 624 19.31 9.46 -0.38
CA VAL A 624 18.63 8.32 0.24
C VAL A 624 17.18 8.74 0.46
N PRO A 625 16.19 8.03 -0.10
CA PRO A 625 14.78 8.39 0.07
C PRO A 625 14.40 8.19 1.55
N ASP A 626 13.78 9.21 2.16
CA ASP A 626 13.26 9.12 3.52
C ASP A 626 11.87 8.48 3.47
N ILE A 627 11.85 7.15 3.60
CA ILE A 627 10.67 6.33 3.33
C ILE A 627 10.52 5.21 4.37
N TYR A 628 9.29 4.72 4.51
CA TYR A 628 8.98 3.49 5.25
C TYR A 628 8.11 2.57 4.39
N PHE A 629 8.33 1.27 4.50
CA PHE A 629 7.52 0.27 3.81
C PHE A 629 6.28 -0.12 4.63
N VAL A 630 5.21 -0.43 3.91
CA VAL A 630 3.95 -0.99 4.43
C VAL A 630 3.77 -2.43 3.93
N GLY A 631 3.05 -3.25 4.71
CA GLY A 631 2.97 -4.70 4.52
C GLY A 631 3.94 -5.51 5.39
N THR A 632 3.71 -6.83 5.49
CA THR A 632 4.61 -7.76 6.20
C THR A 632 5.55 -8.45 5.23
N ASP A 633 6.85 -8.13 5.32
CA ASP A 633 7.90 -8.76 4.53
C ASP A 633 7.92 -10.31 4.74
N PRO A 634 7.72 -11.11 3.68
CA PRO A 634 7.81 -12.57 3.76
C PRO A 634 9.26 -13.10 3.85
N ASN A 635 10.28 -12.26 3.59
CA ASN A 635 11.71 -12.57 3.67
C ASN A 635 12.56 -11.35 4.12
N PRO A 636 12.49 -10.94 5.41
CA PRO A 636 13.25 -9.80 5.92
C PRO A 636 14.74 -9.86 5.56
N PRO A 637 15.33 -8.78 5.01
CA PRO A 637 16.76 -8.74 4.72
C PRO A 637 17.58 -8.97 6.01
N LEU A 638 18.33 -10.07 6.04
CA LEU A 638 19.01 -10.56 7.23
C LEU A 638 20.23 -9.70 7.64
N GLY A 639 19.93 -8.64 8.40
CA GLY A 639 20.64 -8.18 9.60
C GLY A 639 22.18 -8.06 9.62
N GLY A 640 22.68 -6.84 9.85
CA GLY A 640 24.05 -6.58 10.31
C GLY A 640 24.09 -6.08 11.76
N SER A 641 24.58 -6.89 12.69
CA SER A 641 24.72 -6.49 14.11
C SER A 641 26.03 -5.75 14.39
N SER A 642 25.95 -4.51 14.88
CA SER A 642 26.62 -4.10 16.14
C SER A 642 26.24 -2.69 16.63
N SER A 643 25.53 -2.66 17.75
CA SER A 643 25.51 -1.59 18.77
C SER A 643 25.28 -0.13 18.36
N SER A 644 24.02 0.22 18.09
CA SER A 644 23.32 1.31 18.80
C SER A 644 21.81 1.16 18.60
N SER A 645 21.09 0.75 19.64
CA SER A 645 19.65 0.45 19.58
C SER A 645 18.81 1.73 19.67
N SER A 646 18.21 2.09 18.55
CA SER A 646 17.09 3.05 18.43
C SER A 646 16.10 2.52 17.38
N SER A 647 15.34 1.49 17.74
CA SER A 647 14.31 0.91 16.90
C SER A 647 12.94 1.53 17.19
N SER A 648 12.03 1.38 16.24
CA SER A 648 10.63 1.81 16.28
C SER A 648 9.80 0.73 15.59
N SER A 649 9.24 -0.22 16.35
CA SER A 649 8.37 -1.25 15.78
C SER A 649 7.00 -0.67 15.43
N SER A 650 6.35 -1.13 14.36
CA SER A 650 4.89 -1.27 14.36
C SER A 650 4.58 -2.53 15.18
N GLY A 651 3.69 -2.41 16.17
CA GLY A 651 3.60 -3.40 17.24
C GLY A 651 2.99 -4.71 16.79
N ALA A 652 3.77 -5.80 16.78
CA ALA A 652 3.21 -7.12 16.99
C ALA A 652 2.35 -7.10 18.27
N ALA A 653 1.14 -7.67 18.21
CA ALA A 653 0.24 -7.70 19.35
C ALA A 653 0.95 -8.31 20.57
N ILE A 654 0.97 -7.59 21.69
CA ILE A 654 1.49 -8.11 22.96
C ILE A 654 0.75 -9.41 23.26
N ALA A 655 1.49 -10.49 23.51
CA ALA A 655 0.91 -11.76 23.86
C ALA A 655 0.16 -11.68 25.20
N ASN A 656 -0.85 -12.52 25.40
CA ASN A 656 -1.48 -12.64 26.72
C ASN A 656 -0.49 -13.32 27.68
N GLY A 657 -0.19 -12.69 28.82
CA GLY A 657 0.80 -13.20 29.76
C GLY A 657 0.99 -12.31 30.99
N THR A 658 1.85 -12.76 31.91
CA THR A 658 2.29 -11.96 33.07
C THR A 658 3.64 -11.31 32.76
N TYR A 659 3.73 -10.00 32.95
CA TYR A 659 4.89 -9.19 32.60
C TYR A 659 5.38 -8.37 33.79
N VAL A 660 6.69 -8.17 33.84
CA VAL A 660 7.31 -7.03 34.50
C VAL A 660 7.29 -5.87 33.51
N ILE A 661 6.73 -4.72 33.93
CA ILE A 661 6.61 -3.52 33.10
C ILE A 661 7.63 -2.49 33.63
N GLU A 662 8.68 -2.19 32.87
CA GLU A 662 9.84 -1.39 33.33
C GLU A 662 9.95 -0.04 32.60
N ALA A 663 10.13 1.05 33.34
CA ALA A 663 10.23 2.40 32.78
C ALA A 663 11.62 2.68 32.20
N ARG A 664 11.70 3.02 30.90
CA ARG A 664 12.95 3.34 30.20
C ARG A 664 13.75 4.47 30.86
N SER A 665 13.06 5.43 31.47
CA SER A 665 13.70 6.58 32.12
C SER A 665 14.47 6.27 33.40
N SER A 666 14.21 5.15 34.08
CA SER A 666 14.69 4.91 35.46
C SER A 666 15.15 3.47 35.75
N GLY A 667 14.84 2.51 34.88
CA GLY A 667 15.06 1.07 35.12
C GLY A 667 14.24 0.51 36.28
N LYS A 668 13.19 1.23 36.73
CA LYS A 668 12.28 0.82 37.79
C LYS A 668 10.99 0.28 37.20
N VAL A 669 10.34 -0.61 37.94
CA VAL A 669 9.16 -1.33 37.48
C VAL A 669 7.88 -0.72 38.02
N LEU A 670 6.81 -0.80 37.23
CA LEU A 670 5.46 -0.43 37.60
C LEU A 670 5.00 -1.28 38.79
N ALA A 671 4.63 -0.65 39.89
CA ALA A 671 4.33 -1.32 41.15
C ALA A 671 3.10 -0.72 41.82
N VAL A 672 2.23 -1.56 42.39
CA VAL A 672 1.20 -1.09 43.32
C VAL A 672 1.86 -0.78 44.67
N GLU A 673 1.66 0.45 45.16
CA GLU A 673 2.33 0.97 46.34
C GLU A 673 2.01 0.12 47.59
N ASN A 674 3.04 -0.14 48.41
CA ASN A 674 2.96 -0.91 49.65
C ASN A 674 2.35 -2.34 49.51
N ASN A 675 2.34 -2.92 48.31
CA ASN A 675 1.68 -4.21 48.02
C ASN A 675 0.18 -4.21 48.43
N SER A 676 -0.46 -3.04 48.36
CA SER A 676 -1.86 -2.85 48.76
C SER A 676 -2.79 -3.59 47.80
N THR A 677 -3.88 -4.15 48.32
CA THR A 677 -4.97 -4.77 47.53
C THR A 677 -6.24 -3.92 47.49
N ALA A 678 -6.20 -2.70 48.03
CA ALA A 678 -7.35 -1.80 48.05
C ALA A 678 -7.56 -1.06 46.71
N ASN A 679 -8.82 -0.89 46.32
CA ASN A 679 -9.22 0.05 45.27
C ASN A 679 -8.78 1.47 45.64
N GLY A 680 -8.28 2.23 44.66
CA GLY A 680 -7.71 3.56 44.86
C GLY A 680 -6.29 3.56 45.44
N ALA A 681 -5.65 2.40 45.62
CA ALA A 681 -4.22 2.37 45.98
C ALA A 681 -3.36 2.90 44.82
N ASN A 682 -2.32 3.63 45.18
CA ASN A 682 -1.48 4.33 44.22
C ASN A 682 -0.62 3.37 43.39
N VAL A 683 -0.34 3.77 42.14
CA VAL A 683 0.66 3.09 41.30
C VAL A 683 1.90 3.97 41.22
N VAL A 684 3.05 3.37 41.50
CA VAL A 684 4.36 4.00 41.58
C VAL A 684 5.36 3.22 40.73
N GLN A 685 6.53 3.80 40.46
CA GLN A 685 7.71 3.01 40.11
C GLN A 685 8.48 2.58 41.37
N TRP A 686 9.11 1.40 41.33
CA TRP A 686 9.98 0.90 42.39
C TRP A 686 11.09 0.00 41.83
N GLU A 687 12.23 -0.13 42.52
CA GLU A 687 13.24 -1.16 42.26
C GLU A 687 12.61 -2.57 42.15
N TYR A 688 13.03 -3.39 41.20
CA TYR A 688 12.47 -4.73 41.03
C TYR A 688 12.89 -5.67 42.16
N THR A 689 11.91 -6.17 42.92
CA THR A 689 12.09 -7.10 44.05
C THR A 689 11.52 -8.50 43.80
N GLY A 690 10.90 -8.75 42.65
CA GLY A 690 10.23 -10.01 42.32
C GLY A 690 8.93 -10.27 43.12
N GLN A 691 8.35 -9.24 43.73
CA GLN A 691 7.07 -9.34 44.42
C GLN A 691 5.90 -9.20 43.43
N SER A 692 4.79 -9.91 43.69
CA SER A 692 3.63 -9.98 42.79
C SER A 692 2.86 -8.67 42.59
N ASN A 693 3.10 -7.63 43.40
CA ASN A 693 2.62 -6.26 43.13
C ASN A 693 3.41 -5.52 42.03
N GLN A 694 4.47 -6.15 41.51
CA GLN A 694 5.31 -5.67 40.39
C GLN A 694 5.09 -6.51 39.11
N HIS A 695 4.19 -7.51 39.18
CA HIS A 695 3.84 -8.37 38.06
C HIS A 695 2.44 -8.01 37.56
N TRP A 696 2.30 -7.87 36.24
CA TRP A 696 1.08 -7.41 35.60
C TRP A 696 0.60 -8.40 34.55
N GLN A 697 -0.60 -8.92 34.74
CA GLN A 697 -1.34 -9.71 33.76
C GLN A 697 -1.81 -8.78 32.64
N VAL A 698 -1.19 -8.89 31.47
CA VAL A 698 -1.59 -8.21 30.25
C VAL A 698 -2.48 -9.17 29.46
N THR A 699 -3.72 -8.75 29.19
CA THR A 699 -4.69 -9.59 28.47
C THR A 699 -5.45 -8.76 27.46
N SER A 700 -5.34 -9.13 26.17
CA SER A 700 -6.11 -8.53 25.09
C SER A 700 -7.61 -8.63 25.36
N VAL A 701 -8.34 -7.54 25.11
CA VAL A 701 -9.80 -7.46 25.25
C VAL A 701 -10.49 -7.26 23.90
N GLY A 702 -9.78 -7.51 22.80
CA GLY A 702 -10.22 -7.21 21.43
C GLY A 702 -9.89 -5.78 20.99
N ASP A 703 -10.17 -5.49 19.72
CA ASP A 703 -10.14 -4.15 19.11
C ASP A 703 -8.81 -3.35 19.29
N GLY A 704 -7.69 -4.04 19.48
CA GLY A 704 -6.37 -3.44 19.71
C GLY A 704 -6.06 -3.04 21.16
N TYR A 705 -6.96 -3.31 22.11
CA TYR A 705 -6.82 -2.91 23.52
C TYR A 705 -6.56 -4.08 24.47
N TYR A 706 -6.02 -3.75 25.64
CA TYR A 706 -5.63 -4.66 26.70
C TYR A 706 -6.16 -4.21 28.05
N SER A 707 -6.47 -5.19 28.91
CA SER A 707 -6.50 -5.00 30.36
C SER A 707 -5.10 -5.26 30.92
N ILE A 708 -4.70 -4.45 31.90
CA ILE A 708 -3.43 -4.57 32.63
C ILE A 708 -3.79 -4.72 34.10
N ARG A 709 -3.57 -5.89 34.71
CA ARG A 709 -4.04 -6.23 36.07
C ARG A 709 -2.91 -6.71 36.97
N ALA A 710 -2.79 -6.15 38.18
CA ALA A 710 -1.73 -6.54 39.11
C ALA A 710 -1.95 -7.98 39.62
N GLU A 711 -0.89 -8.80 39.64
CA GLU A 711 -1.00 -10.24 39.92
C GLU A 711 -1.48 -10.55 41.34
N HIS A 712 -1.08 -9.74 42.34
CA HIS A 712 -1.42 -9.94 43.75
C HIS A 712 -2.87 -9.57 44.11
N SER A 713 -3.49 -8.64 43.39
CA SER A 713 -4.82 -8.09 43.68
C SER A 713 -5.88 -8.41 42.63
N ASN A 714 -5.47 -8.76 41.41
CA ASN A 714 -6.32 -8.84 40.20
C ASN A 714 -7.07 -7.53 39.87
N ALA A 715 -6.66 -6.40 40.48
CA ALA A 715 -7.16 -5.08 40.18
C ALA A 715 -6.49 -4.53 38.91
N ALA A 716 -7.23 -3.78 38.10
CA ALA A 716 -6.76 -3.17 36.86
C ALA A 716 -6.07 -1.82 37.10
N LEU A 717 -5.10 -1.52 36.23
CA LEU A 717 -4.53 -0.19 36.02
C LEU A 717 -5.63 0.76 35.52
N ASP A 718 -5.87 1.84 36.26
CA ASP A 718 -7.07 2.68 36.14
C ASP A 718 -6.72 4.17 36.32
N ILE A 719 -7.31 5.06 35.51
CA ILE A 719 -7.20 6.51 35.68
C ILE A 719 -8.12 6.97 36.83
N ALA A 720 -7.58 7.69 37.80
CA ALA A 720 -8.29 8.17 38.99
C ALA A 720 -9.44 9.14 38.65
N GLY A 721 -10.61 8.58 38.35
CA GLY A 721 -11.79 9.28 37.83
C GLY A 721 -11.76 9.40 36.30
N PRO A 722 -12.93 9.44 35.63
CA PRO A 722 -13.00 9.60 34.18
C PRO A 722 -12.66 11.04 33.79
N THR A 723 -11.36 11.31 33.63
CA THR A 723 -10.80 12.60 33.21
C THR A 723 -9.72 12.42 32.16
N SER A 724 -9.63 13.35 31.21
CA SER A 724 -8.57 13.41 30.19
C SER A 724 -7.51 14.48 30.49
N ALA A 725 -7.51 15.05 31.71
CA ALA A 725 -6.52 16.04 32.13
C ALA A 725 -5.12 15.44 32.25
N ASP A 726 -4.11 16.21 31.84
CA ASP A 726 -2.70 15.91 32.16
C ASP A 726 -2.50 15.97 33.67
N GLY A 727 -1.75 15.01 34.20
CA GLY A 727 -1.50 14.87 35.64
C GLY A 727 -2.61 14.17 36.42
N ALA A 728 -3.62 13.58 35.76
CA ALA A 728 -4.55 12.69 36.44
C ALA A 728 -3.83 11.40 36.87
N ASN A 729 -4.02 11.01 38.13
CA ASN A 729 -3.26 9.94 38.76
C ASN A 729 -3.63 8.55 38.21
N ILE A 730 -2.68 7.61 38.17
CA ILE A 730 -2.94 6.20 37.89
C ILE A 730 -3.01 5.43 39.22
N ILE A 731 -4.07 4.64 39.37
CA ILE A 731 -4.38 3.84 40.56
C ILE A 731 -4.67 2.39 40.15
N GLN A 732 -4.79 1.49 41.11
CA GLN A 732 -5.49 0.22 40.88
C GLN A 732 -6.96 0.31 41.30
N ASN A 733 -7.85 -0.39 40.59
CA ASN A 733 -9.26 -0.56 40.93
C ASN A 733 -9.79 -1.93 40.47
N ALA A 734 -10.93 -2.35 41.02
CA ALA A 734 -11.64 -3.53 40.54
C ALA A 734 -11.93 -3.42 39.03
N TYR A 735 -11.53 -4.45 38.28
CA TYR A 735 -11.74 -4.47 36.83
C TYR A 735 -13.22 -4.65 36.49
N VAL A 736 -13.78 -3.64 35.81
CA VAL A 736 -15.16 -3.62 35.28
C VAL A 736 -15.19 -3.53 33.76
N GLY A 737 -14.05 -3.22 33.12
CA GLY A 737 -13.91 -3.22 31.65
C GLY A 737 -14.24 -1.89 30.98
N ASP A 738 -14.37 -0.80 31.75
CA ASP A 738 -14.58 0.56 31.25
C ASP A 738 -13.34 1.11 30.50
N GLN A 739 -13.52 2.16 29.71
CA GLN A 739 -12.46 2.72 28.83
C GLN A 739 -11.24 3.24 29.60
N ASN A 740 -11.40 3.71 30.84
CA ASN A 740 -10.31 4.14 31.72
C ASN A 740 -9.46 2.97 32.28
N GLN A 741 -9.86 1.73 32.00
CA GLN A 741 -9.14 0.49 32.36
C GLN A 741 -8.61 -0.26 31.12
N ARG A 742 -8.70 0.34 29.93
CA ARG A 742 -8.31 -0.24 28.64
C ARG A 742 -7.15 0.53 28.03
N TRP A 743 -6.12 -0.21 27.62
CA TRP A 743 -4.83 0.33 27.24
C TRP A 743 -4.36 -0.26 25.91
N ALA A 744 -3.85 0.58 25.01
CA ALA A 744 -3.16 0.15 23.79
C ALA A 744 -1.64 0.25 24.01
N PHE A 745 -0.88 -0.70 23.47
CA PHE A 745 0.59 -0.63 23.48
C PHE A 745 1.06 -0.02 22.15
N GLN A 746 1.21 1.30 22.12
CA GLN A 746 1.83 1.99 21.00
C GLN A 746 3.34 1.79 21.11
N SER A 747 3.96 1.10 20.17
CA SER A 747 5.41 0.92 20.20
C SER A 747 6.15 2.27 20.13
N ALA A 748 7.20 2.38 20.94
CA ALA A 748 8.27 3.35 20.83
C ALA A 748 9.60 2.67 20.42
N GLY A 749 9.53 1.39 20.06
CA GLY A 749 10.61 0.45 19.78
C GLY A 749 11.72 0.34 20.83
N ASP A 750 12.82 -0.32 20.47
CA ASP A 750 13.78 -0.97 21.38
C ASP A 750 13.13 -1.93 22.39
N ASN A 751 12.01 -2.57 21.98
CA ASN A 751 11.10 -3.32 22.84
C ASN A 751 10.43 -2.47 23.95
N TYR A 752 10.38 -1.14 23.79
CA TYR A 752 9.59 -0.24 24.61
C TYR A 752 8.30 0.21 23.92
N TYR A 753 7.30 0.53 24.74
CA TYR A 753 5.95 0.89 24.33
C TYR A 753 5.45 2.07 25.16
N GLY A 754 4.77 3.02 24.54
CA GLY A 754 3.80 3.88 25.22
C GLY A 754 2.56 3.07 25.58
N ILE A 755 2.13 3.14 26.83
CA ILE A 755 0.88 2.52 27.30
C ILE A 755 -0.20 3.60 27.23
N ILE A 756 -1.04 3.56 26.19
CA ILE A 756 -1.97 4.62 25.80
C ILE A 756 -3.39 4.29 26.25
N SER A 757 -4.05 5.18 26.98
CA SER A 757 -5.44 4.98 27.43
C SER A 757 -6.44 5.07 26.28
N GLN A 758 -7.38 4.13 26.21
CA GLN A 758 -8.54 4.24 25.31
C GLN A 758 -9.42 5.45 25.64
N TYR A 759 -9.52 5.84 26.92
CA TYR A 759 -10.41 6.90 27.37
C TYR A 759 -9.93 8.30 26.98
N SER A 760 -8.61 8.55 27.08
CA SER A 760 -8.04 9.90 26.95
C SER A 760 -7.06 10.06 25.79
N GLY A 761 -6.59 8.97 25.17
CA GLY A 761 -5.49 9.00 24.19
C GLY A 761 -4.13 9.35 24.79
N LYS A 762 -3.98 9.31 26.12
CA LYS A 762 -2.77 9.74 26.85
C LYS A 762 -1.97 8.57 27.38
N ALA A 763 -0.68 8.79 27.59
CA ALA A 763 0.25 7.76 28.01
C ALA A 763 0.38 7.67 29.53
N VAL A 764 0.64 6.45 30.03
CA VAL A 764 1.17 6.22 31.38
C VAL A 764 2.57 6.82 31.49
N ASP A 765 2.78 7.72 32.44
CA ASP A 765 3.94 8.61 32.54
C ASP A 765 4.48 8.63 34.00
N VAL A 766 5.82 8.54 34.15
CA VAL A 766 6.52 8.73 35.43
C VAL A 766 6.64 10.22 35.76
N GLU A 767 5.90 10.67 36.78
CA GLU A 767 5.78 12.08 37.17
C GLU A 767 7.14 12.78 37.30
N ALA A 768 7.25 13.94 36.64
CA ALA A 768 8.45 14.78 36.61
C ALA A 768 9.76 14.05 36.24
N ARG A 769 9.68 12.90 35.55
CA ARG A 769 10.81 12.02 35.21
C ARG A 769 11.58 11.51 36.44
N SER A 770 10.87 11.32 37.56
CA SER A 770 11.45 10.88 38.84
C SER A 770 12.37 9.68 38.67
N GLN A 771 13.44 9.64 39.46
CA GLN A 771 14.41 8.53 39.51
C GLN A 771 14.32 7.74 40.82
N ALA A 772 13.49 8.19 41.76
CA ALA A 772 13.33 7.60 43.08
C ALA A 772 12.28 6.49 43.09
N ASP A 773 12.44 5.55 44.03
CA ASP A 773 11.36 4.65 44.45
C ASP A 773 10.19 5.47 45.01
N GLY A 774 8.96 5.04 44.73
CA GLY A 774 7.76 5.82 45.05
C GLY A 774 7.54 7.01 44.09
N GLY A 775 8.29 7.10 42.99
CA GLY A 775 7.99 8.02 41.90
C GLY A 775 6.57 7.74 41.35
N ASN A 776 5.72 8.75 41.35
CA ASN A 776 4.30 8.61 41.07
C ASN A 776 4.01 8.35 39.58
N ILE A 777 2.94 7.62 39.29
CA ILE A 777 2.49 7.33 37.92
C ILE A 777 1.18 8.05 37.63
N LEU A 778 1.15 8.79 36.53
CA LEU A 778 0.02 9.62 36.10
C LEU A 778 -0.19 9.48 34.58
N GLN A 779 -1.29 10.02 34.04
CA GLN A 779 -1.43 10.16 32.58
C GLN A 779 -0.89 11.52 32.11
N TRP A 780 -0.22 11.52 30.95
CA TRP A 780 0.21 12.75 30.29
C TRP A 780 0.09 12.63 28.76
N THR A 781 -0.08 13.77 28.09
CA THR A 781 -0.03 13.91 26.62
C THR A 781 1.19 13.18 26.05
N TYR A 782 0.94 12.20 25.18
CA TYR A 782 2.00 11.35 24.63
C TYR A 782 2.91 12.14 23.70
N ASN A 783 4.21 12.10 23.97
CA ASN A 783 5.27 12.74 23.20
C ASN A 783 6.50 11.82 23.04
N ALA A 784 6.32 10.53 23.32
CA ALA A 784 7.37 9.51 23.30
C ALA A 784 8.63 9.82 24.13
N ALA A 785 8.58 10.70 25.14
CA ALA A 785 9.70 10.87 26.06
C ALA A 785 9.97 9.59 26.86
N THR A 786 11.21 9.37 27.31
CA THR A 786 11.62 8.12 27.98
C THR A 786 10.88 7.83 29.30
N ASN A 787 10.24 8.82 29.91
CA ASN A 787 9.36 8.65 31.08
C ASN A 787 7.95 8.13 30.74
N GLN A 788 7.62 8.01 29.45
CA GLN A 788 6.38 7.46 28.90
C GLN A 788 6.61 6.11 28.18
N GLN A 789 7.85 5.60 28.19
CA GLN A 789 8.25 4.39 27.45
C GLN A 789 8.51 3.24 28.42
N TRP A 790 7.88 2.09 28.14
CA TRP A 790 7.83 0.93 29.04
C TRP A 790 8.22 -0.35 28.31
N SER A 791 9.19 -1.11 28.82
CA SER A 791 9.50 -2.45 28.29
C SER A 791 8.66 -3.51 29.02
N LEU A 792 8.36 -4.61 28.32
CA LEU A 792 7.56 -5.71 28.84
C LEU A 792 8.40 -6.98 28.87
N THR A 793 8.89 -7.36 30.06
CA THR A 793 9.65 -8.61 30.26
C THR A 793 8.71 -9.71 30.75
N PRO A 794 8.51 -10.82 30.01
CA PRO A 794 7.69 -11.93 30.47
C PRO A 794 8.26 -12.55 31.77
N VAL A 795 7.42 -12.72 32.78
CA VAL A 795 7.76 -13.50 33.98
C VAL A 795 7.92 -14.96 33.53
N SER A 796 9.17 -15.45 33.53
CA SER A 796 9.56 -16.49 32.57
C SER A 796 9.02 -17.90 32.84
N GLY A 797 8.32 -18.43 31.84
CA GLY A 797 8.13 -19.84 31.54
C GLY A 797 7.34 -19.93 30.22
N SER A 798 7.76 -20.64 29.17
CA SER A 798 8.86 -21.58 28.96
C SER A 798 9.05 -21.71 27.42
N PRO A 799 10.21 -22.14 26.86
CA PRO A 799 10.45 -22.04 25.40
C PRO A 799 9.52 -22.90 24.55
N THR A 800 9.10 -22.36 23.40
CA THR A 800 8.29 -23.07 22.42
C THR A 800 9.14 -24.08 21.61
N SER A 801 8.73 -25.34 21.61
CA SER A 801 9.26 -26.41 20.75
C SER A 801 8.12 -27.18 20.07
N SER A 802 8.46 -28.12 19.17
CA SER A 802 7.45 -28.88 18.44
C SER A 802 7.79 -30.37 18.28
N ILE A 803 6.75 -31.19 18.07
CA ILE A 803 6.82 -32.62 17.77
C ILE A 803 5.88 -33.00 16.64
N THR A 804 6.29 -33.92 15.77
CA THR A 804 5.38 -34.57 14.81
C THR A 804 5.13 -36.00 15.24
N ILE A 805 3.86 -36.40 15.32
CA ILE A 805 3.45 -37.78 15.63
C ILE A 805 2.87 -38.40 14.36
N GLN A 806 3.55 -39.44 13.90
CA GLN A 806 3.16 -40.29 12.77
C GLN A 806 2.37 -41.51 13.29
N GLU A 807 1.62 -42.16 12.41
CA GLU A 807 1.00 -43.45 12.71
C GLU A 807 2.02 -44.52 13.13
N ASN A 808 1.61 -45.47 13.96
CA ASN A 808 2.47 -46.49 14.58
C ASN A 808 3.67 -45.98 15.42
N THR A 809 3.83 -44.66 15.62
CA THR A 809 4.88 -44.08 16.49
C THR A 809 4.38 -43.82 17.91
N THR A 810 5.30 -43.51 18.83
CA THR A 810 4.92 -43.13 20.21
C THR A 810 4.03 -41.89 20.16
N GLY A 811 2.92 -41.93 20.91
CA GLY A 811 1.90 -40.88 20.91
C GLY A 811 0.73 -41.13 19.95
N PHE A 812 0.82 -42.05 18.98
CA PHE A 812 -0.33 -42.51 18.21
C PHE A 812 -0.97 -43.72 18.92
N CYS A 813 -2.25 -43.60 19.33
CA CYS A 813 -2.87 -44.58 20.22
C CYS A 813 -3.85 -45.53 19.55
N SER A 814 -4.70 -45.03 18.64
CA SER A 814 -5.57 -45.86 17.81
C SER A 814 -6.26 -45.06 16.71
N VAL A 815 -6.73 -45.76 15.68
CA VAL A 815 -7.67 -45.28 14.65
C VAL A 815 -8.88 -46.20 14.62
N ASP A 816 -10.08 -45.64 14.46
CA ASP A 816 -11.33 -46.41 14.31
C ASP A 816 -11.51 -46.91 12.86
N GLY A 817 -10.53 -47.71 12.41
CA GLY A 817 -10.36 -48.15 11.04
C GLY A 817 -9.02 -48.88 10.86
N THR A 818 -8.26 -48.53 9.83
CA THR A 818 -6.95 -49.13 9.52
C THR A 818 -5.86 -48.08 9.33
N VAL A 819 -4.61 -48.52 9.45
CA VAL A 819 -3.47 -47.78 8.90
C VAL A 819 -3.20 -48.34 7.50
N ASP A 820 -3.42 -47.52 6.49
CA ASP A 820 -3.30 -47.88 5.08
C ASP A 820 -2.04 -47.22 4.46
N ASN A 821 -1.57 -47.74 3.33
CA ASN A 821 -0.41 -47.21 2.61
C ASN A 821 -0.58 -47.25 1.07
N ASN A 822 -1.83 -47.33 0.60
CA ASN A 822 -2.20 -47.52 -0.80
C ASN A 822 -2.28 -46.23 -1.63
N ASN A 823 -2.22 -45.05 -0.99
CA ASN A 823 -2.14 -43.75 -1.65
C ASN A 823 -0.72 -43.16 -1.45
N ALA A 824 -0.03 -42.77 -2.52
CA ALA A 824 1.32 -42.21 -2.39
C ALA A 824 1.35 -40.79 -1.79
N GLY A 825 2.46 -40.42 -1.16
CA GLY A 825 2.74 -39.07 -0.64
C GLY A 825 2.53 -38.86 0.86
N PHE A 826 2.14 -39.90 1.60
CA PHE A 826 2.22 -39.91 3.07
C PHE A 826 3.67 -39.88 3.55
N THR A 827 3.87 -39.57 4.83
CA THR A 827 5.12 -39.65 5.57
C THR A 827 5.03 -40.77 6.62
N GLY A 828 6.16 -41.33 7.06
CA GLY A 828 6.13 -42.49 7.96
C GLY A 828 5.90 -43.83 7.24
N SER A 829 5.02 -44.67 7.80
CA SER A 829 4.71 -46.04 7.38
C SER A 829 3.37 -46.21 6.66
N GLY A 830 2.48 -45.21 6.74
CA GLY A 830 1.16 -45.19 6.13
C GLY A 830 0.40 -43.91 6.47
N PHE A 831 -0.92 -44.00 6.59
CA PHE A 831 -1.80 -42.94 7.10
C PHE A 831 -3.00 -43.57 7.81
N ALA A 832 -3.63 -42.82 8.72
CA ALA A 832 -4.84 -43.26 9.41
C ALA A 832 -6.08 -43.10 8.52
N ASN A 833 -6.73 -44.23 8.21
CA ASN A 833 -7.97 -44.32 7.45
C ASN A 833 -9.10 -44.80 8.37
N THR A 834 -10.07 -43.93 8.68
CA THR A 834 -11.22 -44.30 9.53
C THR A 834 -12.29 -45.04 8.74
N THR A 835 -13.07 -45.88 9.42
CA THR A 835 -14.34 -46.39 8.88
C THR A 835 -15.26 -45.23 8.45
N ASN A 836 -15.95 -45.37 7.32
CA ASN A 836 -16.89 -44.34 6.83
C ASN A 836 -18.17 -44.31 7.69
N ALA A 837 -18.09 -43.63 8.84
CA ALA A 837 -19.22 -43.30 9.70
C ALA A 837 -18.90 -42.04 10.54
N ALA A 838 -19.94 -41.43 11.10
CA ALA A 838 -19.76 -40.36 12.09
C ALA A 838 -19.16 -40.92 13.39
N ASN A 839 -18.50 -40.05 14.16
CA ASN A 839 -17.79 -40.34 15.41
C ASN A 839 -16.61 -41.31 15.32
N GLN A 840 -16.23 -41.76 14.11
CA GLN A 840 -14.97 -42.49 13.89
C GLN A 840 -13.82 -41.49 13.94
N GLY A 841 -12.68 -41.90 14.50
CA GLY A 841 -11.60 -40.96 14.77
C GLY A 841 -10.22 -41.57 14.95
N VAL A 842 -9.27 -40.67 15.21
CA VAL A 842 -7.88 -40.99 15.57
C VAL A 842 -7.59 -40.43 16.96
N ASN A 843 -6.91 -41.20 17.80
CA ASN A 843 -6.53 -40.83 19.15
C ASN A 843 -5.01 -40.69 19.27
N TRP A 844 -4.55 -39.56 19.81
CA TRP A 844 -3.15 -39.31 20.18
C TRP A 844 -3.01 -39.02 21.67
N ARG A 845 -1.78 -39.15 22.18
CA ARG A 845 -1.44 -38.78 23.56
C ARG A 845 -0.13 -38.02 23.62
N ILE A 846 -0.18 -36.85 24.27
CA ILE A 846 0.95 -35.93 24.40
C ILE A 846 1.13 -35.51 25.85
N SER A 847 2.34 -35.08 26.22
CA SER A 847 2.63 -34.35 27.45
C SER A 847 3.08 -32.93 27.14
N THR A 848 2.64 -31.97 27.94
CA THR A 848 2.74 -30.54 27.68
C THR A 848 3.08 -29.75 28.95
N GLY A 849 3.71 -28.59 28.79
CA GLY A 849 3.60 -27.49 29.75
C GLY A 849 2.22 -26.82 29.70
N SER A 850 1.98 -25.81 30.54
CA SER A 850 0.71 -25.05 30.49
C SER A 850 0.82 -23.89 29.51
N GLY A 851 -0.05 -23.83 28.49
CA GLY A 851 -0.01 -22.76 27.50
C GLY A 851 -0.89 -23.01 26.27
N ASN A 852 -0.69 -22.18 25.25
CA ASN A 852 -1.32 -22.39 23.95
C ASN A 852 -0.47 -23.33 23.09
N TYR A 853 -1.14 -24.25 22.40
CA TYR A 853 -0.54 -25.21 21.49
C TYR A 853 -1.20 -25.12 20.12
N THR A 854 -0.39 -24.96 19.09
CA THR A 854 -0.83 -25.09 17.70
C THR A 854 -0.75 -26.55 17.29
N LEU A 855 -1.87 -27.08 16.79
CA LEU A 855 -1.99 -28.42 16.23
C LEU A 855 -2.19 -28.28 14.72
N THR A 856 -1.32 -28.89 13.93
CA THR A 856 -1.40 -28.93 12.47
C THR A 856 -1.57 -30.38 12.02
N PHE A 857 -2.65 -30.66 11.30
CA PHE A 857 -2.98 -31.99 10.78
C PHE A 857 -2.65 -32.03 9.29
N ARG A 858 -1.75 -32.94 8.88
CA ARG A 858 -1.50 -33.21 7.46
C ARG A 858 -2.46 -34.29 6.97
N PHE A 859 -3.09 -34.07 5.82
CA PHE A 859 -4.21 -34.90 5.37
C PHE A 859 -4.40 -34.93 3.85
N ALA A 860 -5.15 -35.92 3.35
CA ALA A 860 -5.64 -35.98 1.97
C ALA A 860 -7.13 -36.29 1.91
N SER A 861 -7.87 -35.64 1.01
CA SER A 861 -9.31 -35.90 0.77
C SER A 861 -9.75 -35.50 -0.65
N VAL A 862 -10.78 -36.14 -1.18
CA VAL A 862 -11.41 -35.74 -2.47
C VAL A 862 -12.68 -34.91 -2.28
N ASP A 863 -13.23 -34.87 -1.07
CA ASP A 863 -14.43 -34.14 -0.65
C ASP A 863 -14.22 -33.50 0.75
N SER A 864 -15.08 -32.58 1.19
CA SER A 864 -14.96 -32.00 2.55
C SER A 864 -15.30 -33.04 3.63
N ARG A 865 -14.42 -33.15 4.64
CA ARG A 865 -14.52 -34.10 5.75
C ARG A 865 -14.52 -33.37 7.10
N PRO A 866 -15.65 -32.76 7.50
CA PRO A 866 -15.71 -32.02 8.75
C PRO A 866 -15.50 -32.92 9.96
N ALA A 867 -14.79 -32.38 10.95
CA ALA A 867 -14.39 -33.09 12.16
C ALA A 867 -14.48 -32.20 13.40
N GLN A 868 -14.49 -32.83 14.57
CA GLN A 868 -14.35 -32.18 15.88
C GLN A 868 -13.07 -32.64 16.55
N LEU A 869 -12.34 -31.69 17.13
CA LEU A 869 -11.22 -31.98 18.02
C LEU A 869 -11.72 -32.04 19.46
N LEU A 870 -11.36 -33.11 20.15
CA LEU A 870 -11.62 -33.32 21.56
C LEU A 870 -10.31 -33.37 22.35
N VAL A 871 -10.27 -32.69 23.49
CA VAL A 871 -9.21 -32.80 24.50
C VAL A 871 -9.80 -33.47 25.74
N ASN A 872 -9.20 -34.58 26.17
CA ASN A 872 -9.64 -35.35 27.33
C ASN A 872 -11.16 -35.69 27.32
N GLY A 873 -11.73 -35.88 26.12
CA GLY A 873 -13.14 -36.21 25.91
C GLY A 873 -14.11 -35.03 25.78
N SER A 874 -13.64 -33.78 25.89
CA SER A 874 -14.47 -32.57 25.66
C SER A 874 -14.17 -31.95 24.30
N VAL A 875 -15.19 -31.59 23.52
CA VAL A 875 -15.03 -30.87 22.24
C VAL A 875 -14.45 -29.48 22.51
N VAL A 876 -13.32 -29.16 21.87
CA VAL A 876 -12.65 -27.86 21.99
C VAL A 876 -12.80 -26.99 20.75
N THR A 877 -12.92 -27.59 19.57
CA THR A 877 -13.17 -26.88 18.31
C THR A 877 -13.66 -27.84 17.22
N SER A 878 -14.17 -27.27 16.11
CA SER A 878 -14.47 -27.97 14.86
C SER A 878 -13.43 -27.60 13.80
N LEU A 879 -13.13 -28.53 12.90
CA LEU A 879 -12.18 -28.40 11.80
C LEU A 879 -12.85 -28.86 10.51
N ASP A 880 -12.68 -28.10 9.42
CA ASP A 880 -13.05 -28.56 8.07
C ASP A 880 -11.81 -29.03 7.32
N PHE A 881 -11.84 -30.29 6.89
CA PHE A 881 -10.82 -30.89 6.04
C PHE A 881 -11.34 -30.83 4.60
N ALA A 882 -11.15 -29.68 3.96
CA ALA A 882 -11.59 -29.43 2.58
C ALA A 882 -10.92 -30.39 1.57
N SER A 883 -11.48 -30.53 0.37
CA SER A 883 -10.89 -31.39 -0.67
C SER A 883 -9.47 -30.93 -1.04
N THR A 884 -8.51 -31.85 -1.00
CA THR A 884 -7.15 -31.67 -1.55
C THR A 884 -7.08 -32.07 -3.04
N GLY A 885 -8.22 -32.45 -3.64
CA GLY A 885 -8.37 -32.79 -5.06
C GLY A 885 -8.06 -34.26 -5.41
N ALA A 886 -7.22 -34.95 -4.63
CA ALA A 886 -6.88 -36.35 -4.84
C ALA A 886 -6.40 -37.00 -3.53
N TRP A 887 -6.62 -38.32 -3.36
CA TRP A 887 -6.09 -39.07 -2.21
C TRP A 887 -4.56 -39.15 -2.14
N THR A 888 -3.86 -38.75 -3.20
CA THR A 888 -2.39 -38.62 -3.27
C THR A 888 -1.91 -37.17 -3.17
N SER A 889 -2.83 -36.22 -2.98
CA SER A 889 -2.56 -34.79 -2.80
C SER A 889 -2.75 -34.46 -1.33
N TRP A 890 -1.72 -33.93 -0.68
CA TRP A 890 -1.68 -33.77 0.77
C TRP A 890 -1.62 -32.29 1.13
N GLY A 891 -2.56 -31.83 1.96
CA GLY A 891 -2.63 -30.48 2.51
C GLY A 891 -2.55 -30.49 4.04
N GLU A 892 -2.67 -29.31 4.64
CA GLU A 892 -2.62 -29.13 6.09
C GLU A 892 -3.78 -28.26 6.59
N VAL A 893 -4.24 -28.54 7.81
CA VAL A 893 -5.19 -27.68 8.54
C VAL A 893 -4.73 -27.49 9.98
N SER A 894 -4.79 -26.27 10.49
CA SER A 894 -4.24 -25.89 11.79
C SER A 894 -5.28 -25.31 12.75
N THR A 895 -5.10 -25.52 14.05
CA THR A 895 -5.87 -24.84 15.10
C THR A 895 -5.03 -24.63 16.36
N THR A 896 -5.37 -23.62 17.16
CA THR A 896 -4.72 -23.34 18.45
C THR A 896 -5.66 -23.71 19.59
N ILE A 897 -5.17 -24.48 20.56
CA ILE A 897 -5.89 -24.86 21.77
C ILE A 897 -5.08 -24.50 23.02
N ASN A 898 -5.77 -24.23 24.13
CA ASN A 898 -5.10 -24.08 25.43
C ASN A 898 -5.03 -25.44 26.13
N LEU A 899 -3.86 -25.82 26.62
CA LEU A 899 -3.62 -27.04 27.40
C LEU A 899 -3.00 -26.68 28.76
N SER A 900 -3.42 -27.40 29.80
CA SER A 900 -2.73 -27.40 31.09
C SER A 900 -1.38 -28.12 30.99
N SER A 901 -0.51 -27.94 31.98
CA SER A 901 0.63 -28.85 32.11
C SER A 901 0.14 -30.24 32.53
N GLY A 902 0.65 -31.27 31.87
CA GLY A 902 0.26 -32.65 32.14
C GLY A 902 0.25 -33.53 30.89
N THR A 903 -0.43 -34.66 30.96
CA THR A 903 -0.64 -35.56 29.80
C THR A 903 -2.09 -35.44 29.31
N HIS A 904 -2.25 -35.23 28.01
CA HIS A 904 -3.53 -35.04 27.35
C HIS A 904 -3.80 -36.12 26.31
N THR A 905 -5.05 -36.57 26.23
CA THR A 905 -5.57 -37.36 25.10
C THR A 905 -6.21 -36.40 24.11
N LEU A 906 -5.71 -36.38 22.88
CA LEU A 906 -6.32 -35.69 21.74
C LEU A 906 -7.11 -36.70 20.91
N ARG A 907 -8.33 -36.35 20.50
CA ARG A 907 -9.12 -37.17 19.57
C ARG A 907 -9.72 -36.30 18.47
N LEU A 908 -9.45 -36.65 17.22
CA LEU A 908 -10.12 -36.06 16.06
C LEU A 908 -11.26 -36.99 15.62
N ASN A 909 -12.49 -36.49 15.55
CA ASN A 909 -13.71 -37.25 15.27
C ASN A 909 -14.41 -36.74 14.02
N ALA A 910 -14.75 -37.61 13.07
CA ALA A 910 -15.60 -37.25 11.94
C ALA A 910 -17.01 -36.85 12.42
N THR A 911 -17.55 -35.71 11.95
CA THR A 911 -18.95 -35.34 12.17
C THR A 911 -19.87 -35.83 11.05
N GLY A 912 -19.32 -35.99 9.84
CA GLY A 912 -20.01 -36.56 8.68
C GLY A 912 -20.02 -38.09 8.64
N SER A 913 -21.00 -38.66 7.94
CA SER A 913 -21.11 -40.11 7.72
C SER A 913 -20.01 -40.71 6.83
N SER A 914 -19.23 -39.89 6.13
CA SER A 914 -18.14 -40.35 5.26
C SER A 914 -16.88 -40.78 6.01
N GLY A 915 -16.78 -40.56 7.33
CA GLY A 915 -15.53 -40.70 8.09
C GLY A 915 -14.61 -39.49 7.95
N LEU A 916 -13.40 -39.56 8.50
CA LEU A 916 -12.39 -38.51 8.37
C LEU A 916 -11.83 -38.43 6.93
N ALA A 917 -11.00 -37.41 6.69
CA ALA A 917 -9.98 -37.46 5.65
C ALA A 917 -8.90 -38.51 6.01
N ASN A 918 -8.05 -38.89 5.06
CA ASN A 918 -6.86 -39.68 5.37
C ASN A 918 -5.89 -38.80 6.17
N ILE A 919 -5.67 -39.11 7.45
CA ILE A 919 -4.79 -38.30 8.31
C ILE A 919 -3.40 -38.92 8.30
N ASP A 920 -2.43 -38.16 7.80
CA ASP A 920 -1.02 -38.53 7.75
C ASP A 920 -0.37 -38.36 9.13
N SER A 921 -0.33 -37.12 9.61
CA SER A 921 0.41 -36.76 10.82
C SER A 921 -0.22 -35.60 11.58
N ILE A 922 0.16 -35.46 12.85
CA ILE A 922 -0.11 -34.27 13.66
C ILE A 922 1.21 -33.65 14.12
N LEU A 923 1.41 -32.36 13.81
CA LEU A 923 2.44 -31.51 14.39
C LEU A 923 1.84 -30.75 15.59
N VAL A 924 2.54 -30.76 16.72
CA VAL A 924 2.16 -30.10 17.96
C VAL A 924 3.26 -29.13 18.36
N SER A 925 2.96 -27.82 18.40
CA SER A 925 3.90 -26.74 18.71
C SER A 925 3.44 -25.95 19.93
N GLY A 926 4.29 -25.77 20.95
CA GLY A 926 3.98 -25.04 22.19
C GLY A 926 5.08 -25.24 23.24
N ASP A 927 4.79 -25.08 24.54
CA ASP A 927 5.80 -25.28 25.59
C ASP A 927 6.18 -26.77 25.75
N SER A 928 7.42 -27.10 25.34
CA SER A 928 8.04 -28.41 25.59
C SER A 928 7.16 -29.64 25.27
N PRO A 929 6.35 -29.68 24.17
CA PRO A 929 5.51 -30.84 23.88
C PRO A 929 6.35 -32.09 23.66
N ALA A 930 5.90 -33.22 24.21
CA ALA A 930 6.49 -34.53 23.97
C ALA A 930 5.41 -35.60 23.73
N ALA A 931 5.72 -36.62 22.93
CA ALA A 931 4.80 -37.72 22.68
C ALA A 931 4.72 -38.66 23.89
N ALA A 932 3.51 -39.03 24.31
CA ALA A 932 3.28 -39.77 25.55
C ALA A 932 2.80 -41.21 25.31
N SER A 933 3.12 -42.12 26.24
CA SER A 933 2.73 -43.53 26.14
C SER A 933 1.22 -43.72 26.35
N CYS A 934 0.58 -44.42 25.41
CA CYS A 934 -0.87 -44.63 25.39
C CYS A 934 -1.42 -45.49 26.56
N SER A 935 -0.56 -46.11 27.38
CA SER A 935 -0.94 -47.12 28.40
C SER A 935 -1.28 -46.59 29.81
N GLY A 936 -1.28 -45.27 30.04
CA GLY A 936 -1.58 -44.69 31.37
C GLY A 936 -3.08 -44.69 31.74
N SER A 937 -3.41 -45.23 32.92
CA SER A 937 -4.75 -45.39 33.50
C SER A 937 -5.36 -44.11 34.09
N VAL A 938 -6.70 -44.07 34.19
CA VAL A 938 -7.48 -42.97 34.80
C VAL A 938 -7.80 -43.31 36.27
N PRO A 939 -7.56 -42.40 37.24
CA PRO A 939 -8.05 -42.56 38.61
C PRO A 939 -9.57 -42.42 38.67
N SER A 940 -10.25 -43.35 39.31
CA SER A 940 -11.71 -43.42 39.34
C SER A 940 -12.33 -42.91 40.65
N SER A 941 -13.50 -42.27 40.55
CA SER A 941 -14.50 -42.25 41.63
C SER A 941 -15.92 -42.12 41.08
N SER A 942 -16.73 -43.15 41.35
CA SER A 942 -18.20 -43.25 41.37
C SER A 942 -18.96 -41.95 41.76
N SER A 943 -20.23 -41.69 41.43
CA SER A 943 -21.37 -42.38 40.77
C SER A 943 -22.48 -41.29 40.56
N SER A 944 -23.56 -41.37 39.76
CA SER A 944 -24.58 -42.43 39.59
C SER A 944 -25.64 -42.09 38.50
N SER A 945 -26.06 -43.09 37.73
CA SER A 945 -27.41 -43.33 37.11
C SER A 945 -28.31 -42.24 36.45
N SER A 946 -28.77 -42.60 35.24
CA SER A 946 -30.16 -42.56 34.69
C SER A 946 -30.79 -41.29 34.03
N SER A 947 -30.77 -41.32 32.68
CA SER A 947 -31.91 -41.25 31.72
C SER A 947 -32.82 -40.00 31.51
N SER A 948 -32.82 -39.55 30.23
CA SER A 948 -33.98 -39.35 29.32
C SER A 948 -34.60 -37.96 29.02
N SER A 949 -34.75 -37.74 27.70
CA SER A 949 -35.84 -37.03 26.98
C SER A 949 -35.80 -35.50 26.73
N SER A 950 -36.52 -35.10 25.68
CA SER A 950 -36.34 -33.93 24.80
C SER A 950 -37.37 -32.81 24.98
N THR A 951 -36.99 -31.56 24.67
CA THR A 951 -37.74 -30.64 23.77
C THR A 951 -36.93 -29.36 23.46
N PRO A 952 -37.06 -28.74 22.27
CA PRO A 952 -36.32 -27.53 21.89
C PRO A 952 -37.07 -26.23 22.27
N ALA A 953 -36.34 -25.13 22.43
CA ALA A 953 -36.90 -23.85 22.87
C ALA A 953 -37.16 -22.83 21.73
N ASN A 954 -38.18 -22.01 21.96
CA ASN A 954 -38.67 -20.90 21.13
C ASN A 954 -37.60 -19.98 20.51
N GLY A 955 -37.88 -19.46 19.31
CA GLY A 955 -37.13 -18.36 18.68
C GLY A 955 -36.65 -18.61 17.25
N SER A 956 -36.85 -19.82 16.73
CA SER A 956 -36.40 -20.22 15.38
C SER A 956 -37.09 -19.42 14.27
N VAL A 957 -36.30 -18.99 13.28
CA VAL A 957 -36.75 -18.29 12.07
C VAL A 957 -36.47 -19.18 10.86
N CYS A 958 -37.47 -19.40 10.01
CA CYS A 958 -37.33 -20.12 8.75
C CYS A 958 -36.88 -19.16 7.65
N ASN A 959 -35.81 -19.49 6.93
CA ASN A 959 -35.46 -18.78 5.70
C ASN A 959 -36.20 -19.39 4.50
N TRP A 960 -37.45 -18.97 4.28
CA TRP A 960 -38.27 -19.48 3.19
C TRP A 960 -37.99 -18.71 1.90
N TYR A 961 -37.41 -19.39 0.91
CA TYR A 961 -36.90 -18.87 -0.36
C TYR A 961 -36.20 -17.50 -0.26
N GLY A 962 -35.30 -17.34 0.72
CA GLY A 962 -34.50 -16.13 0.90
C GLY A 962 -35.12 -15.07 1.82
N THR A 963 -36.33 -15.29 2.35
CA THR A 963 -36.99 -14.37 3.29
C THR A 963 -37.22 -15.05 4.63
N ASN A 964 -36.81 -14.39 5.72
CA ASN A 964 -36.95 -14.92 7.07
C ASN A 964 -38.37 -14.73 7.63
N PHE A 965 -39.05 -15.83 7.95
CA PHE A 965 -40.35 -15.86 8.63
C PHE A 965 -40.26 -16.62 9.96
N PRO A 966 -40.86 -16.12 11.04
CA PRO A 966 -40.85 -16.82 12.34
C PRO A 966 -41.55 -18.17 12.24
N MET A 967 -41.09 -19.15 13.02
CA MET A 967 -41.68 -20.48 13.05
C MET A 967 -42.96 -20.49 13.89
N CYS A 968 -44.02 -21.13 13.41
CA CYS A 968 -45.25 -21.29 14.20
C CYS A 968 -44.99 -22.25 15.37
N VAL A 969 -45.52 -21.93 16.54
CA VAL A 969 -45.29 -22.68 17.79
C VAL A 969 -46.26 -23.85 17.91
N ASN A 970 -47.52 -23.67 17.50
CA ASN A 970 -48.58 -24.69 17.66
C ASN A 970 -48.96 -25.39 16.35
N GLN A 971 -48.45 -24.93 15.21
CA GLN A 971 -48.76 -25.46 13.89
C GLN A 971 -47.46 -25.94 13.21
N VAL A 972 -47.36 -27.24 12.95
CA VAL A 972 -46.14 -27.86 12.41
C VAL A 972 -46.09 -27.93 10.88
N ASP A 973 -47.23 -27.74 10.20
CA ASP A 973 -47.36 -27.79 8.74
C ASP A 973 -48.21 -26.62 8.21
N GLY A 974 -47.85 -26.09 7.04
CA GLY A 974 -48.47 -24.95 6.38
C GLY A 974 -48.00 -23.59 6.89
N TRP A 975 -48.63 -22.53 6.37
CA TRP A 975 -48.50 -21.16 6.88
C TRP A 975 -49.58 -20.88 7.95
N GLY A 976 -49.23 -20.05 8.93
CA GLY A 976 -50.11 -19.65 10.03
C GLY A 976 -49.95 -18.18 10.42
N TRP A 977 -50.72 -17.74 11.41
CA TRP A 977 -50.65 -16.39 11.97
C TRP A 977 -50.70 -16.47 13.50
N GLU A 978 -49.56 -16.28 14.15
CA GLU A 978 -49.40 -16.34 15.60
C GLU A 978 -48.62 -15.10 16.08
N ASN A 979 -48.86 -14.66 17.32
CA ASN A 979 -48.18 -13.49 17.91
C ASN A 979 -48.24 -12.21 17.04
N GLN A 980 -49.38 -11.99 16.36
CA GLN A 980 -49.65 -10.85 15.48
C GLN A 980 -48.77 -10.73 14.23
N GLN A 981 -48.18 -11.84 13.75
CA GLN A 981 -47.43 -11.88 12.49
C GLN A 981 -47.60 -13.23 11.77
N SER A 982 -47.29 -13.26 10.47
CA SER A 982 -47.28 -14.50 9.68
C SER A 982 -46.12 -15.40 10.14
N CYS A 983 -46.40 -16.69 10.30
CA CYS A 983 -45.42 -17.71 10.66
C CYS A 983 -45.52 -18.94 9.74
N ILE A 984 -44.49 -19.78 9.72
CA ILE A 984 -44.44 -21.03 8.94
C ILE A 984 -44.23 -22.24 9.85
N GLY A 985 -44.94 -23.34 9.58
CA GLY A 985 -44.80 -24.60 10.32
C GLY A 985 -43.49 -25.33 10.01
N VAL A 986 -42.89 -25.95 11.02
CA VAL A 986 -41.53 -26.54 10.96
C VAL A 986 -41.33 -27.57 9.84
N ASN A 987 -42.29 -28.46 9.61
CA ASN A 987 -42.18 -29.48 8.57
C ASN A 987 -42.29 -28.86 7.18
N THR A 988 -43.13 -27.82 7.03
CA THR A 988 -43.20 -27.06 5.78
C THR A 988 -41.91 -26.30 5.56
N CYS A 989 -41.37 -25.59 6.55
CA CYS A 989 -40.05 -24.95 6.47
C CYS A 989 -38.95 -25.92 6.03
N ASN A 990 -38.94 -27.14 6.57
CA ASN A 990 -37.97 -28.19 6.25
C ASN A 990 -38.27 -28.95 4.94
N SER A 991 -39.31 -28.56 4.18
CA SER A 991 -39.71 -29.20 2.92
C SER A 991 -39.33 -28.42 1.66
N GLN A 992 -38.72 -27.24 1.83
CA GLN A 992 -37.93 -26.54 0.82
C GLN A 992 -36.48 -27.04 0.86
#